data_AF-A0AA95EUS4-F1
#
_entry.id   AF-A0AA95EUS4-F1
#
_cell.length_a   1.000
_cell.length_b   1.000
_cell.length_c   1.000
_cell.angle_alpha   90.00
_cell.angle_beta   90.00
_cell.angle_gamma   90.00
#
_symmetry.space_group_name_H-M   'P 1'
#
loop_
_entity.id
_entity.type
_entity.pdbx_description
1 polymer ?
#
loop_
_entity_poly.entity_id
_entity_poly.type
_entity_poly.pdbx_seq_one_letter_code
_entity_poly.pdbx_strand_id
1 'polypeptide(L)'
;MIKRIGSIILTAAISISALVNPASASGTEGISPWMNTQLSAEERTELLIDELTMEQKIQQIAISRFNENDTGETVVINKKGSSKYQNGEFAPEGSLPGCEFQDTGRQIRGIEDLGIPTIRMTNGGTGVKGGSCNNDPQATGLPSTPALAATFDRELNYEAGRILGEETLAFAHHVFLGPGLNLIRHPYGGRNYEYFSEDPYLTGTMATQQVKGIQDQGVQAQIKHMAGNEQETERWTMGVQVPSNAMNELYMLPFEMTVRDADPASAMCSFPDVNGTFACDSSELLQDALRGKWGFDGYVMSDRRAIHDLVAAIKAGMNVELDWAPQYYTEKKIKAALESGQVTEDDIDNLLRPRYIKMIEFGHMDKPYDKFMPEIVDPMLNGASARKMAEQGSVLLKNDNGFLPLDGEPKTIALIGIHTFAGSAKMAPRSVRDDNDYVVTPYTVTPKQGLENVIKELGYKTKVKYNDGRDPKAAAELAAKSDLVLLMIGDNPHETVDRDTLGFPALNYETGLVEQEPLIDAVMEANAENTVVVLKTSGTVIMPWLDEVPAVLQAWYPGMEDGNAVANLLYGKVNPSGKLPMTFGATEREAAFATEEQFPGTRHDTGKPGGPGAYGNGSKQLIAKYTEGLEMGYRWYEANNVEPVFPFGYGLSYTTFEYDGLKVKKVQGKGTLSGIDVSFTVKNTGDVAGAEAAQVYLTLPDEAGQPSKRLVNFKKVDLEPGESKQVTVRVNQADSNHPFSYFVPEEPDNLANWADGEWATVDGKYRVHVGGSSADTPLEKDIPLNFKVSEDDGKDNGNNGNNGNNGNNGNNGNNGNNGNNGNNGNNGNNGNNGNNGNNGNNGNNGNNGNNGNNGNNGNNGTPEPKPEKPLFDTTVVNVEVVKEKVIKALESTAIVEFKDVLKTNWSASAIELAAKIGFVRGYTDGSFKTDAKVTRAEFATMLVKALGIEPKGDSSFADTKGSWAADAINALKSNDIINGYTDGTFKPNNQISRAEMATILSKVMNMSDSSGISKFTDISGSWAEDAINQLSDAGIVGGKGDGKFDPKSTASRAESVTMIIRVLNVNLDLGIKL
;
A
#
# COMPACT_ATOMS: atom_id res chain seq x y z
N MET A 1 -1.12 -29.07 -73.31
CA MET A 1 -2.27 -29.32 -74.22
C MET A 1 -3.50 -28.69 -73.61
N ILE A 2 -4.07 -27.68 -74.31
CA ILE A 2 -5.52 -27.41 -74.51
C ILE A 2 -6.37 -27.21 -73.22
N LYS A 3 -6.62 -25.96 -72.79
CA LYS A 3 -7.88 -25.14 -72.95
C LYS A 3 -9.07 -25.68 -72.11
N ARG A 4 -9.80 -24.92 -71.29
CA ARG A 4 -10.56 -23.66 -71.52
C ARG A 4 -11.00 -23.03 -70.17
N ILE A 5 -10.79 -21.73 -69.93
CA ILE A 5 -11.65 -20.52 -70.15
C ILE A 5 -12.52 -20.13 -68.96
N GLY A 6 -12.30 -18.88 -68.50
CA GLY A 6 -13.19 -18.08 -67.66
C GLY A 6 -12.53 -16.75 -67.30
N SER A 7 -12.40 -15.84 -68.27
CA SER A 7 -11.74 -14.53 -68.13
C SER A 7 -12.57 -13.48 -67.37
N ILE A 8 -11.88 -12.79 -66.46
CA ILE A 8 -11.79 -11.33 -66.26
C ILE A 8 -12.72 -10.46 -67.14
N ILE A 9 -13.52 -9.61 -66.50
CA ILE A 9 -13.71 -8.21 -66.92
C ILE A 9 -13.56 -7.30 -65.69
N LEU A 10 -12.48 -6.53 -65.71
CA LEU A 10 -12.23 -5.32 -64.95
C LEU A 10 -12.61 -4.15 -65.85
N THR A 11 -13.43 -3.20 -65.39
CA THR A 11 -13.18 -1.74 -65.45
C THR A 11 -14.45 -0.93 -65.16
N ALA A 12 -14.36 -0.04 -64.16
CA ALA A 12 -14.38 1.41 -64.35
C ALA A 12 -15.02 2.10 -63.13
N ALA A 13 -14.27 3.06 -62.59
CA ALA A 13 -14.69 3.99 -61.55
C ALA A 13 -15.94 4.78 -61.96
N ILE A 14 -16.88 4.93 -61.03
CA ILE A 14 -17.85 6.03 -61.03
C ILE A 14 -17.90 6.57 -59.60
N SER A 15 -17.38 7.78 -59.45
CA SER A 15 -17.64 8.66 -58.33
C SER A 15 -19.15 8.85 -58.19
N ILE A 16 -19.72 8.41 -57.08
CA ILE A 16 -21.07 8.80 -56.67
C ILE A 16 -20.94 9.49 -55.33
N SER A 17 -20.85 10.82 -55.42
CA SER A 17 -21.29 11.75 -54.40
C SER A 17 -22.75 11.43 -54.03
N ALA A 18 -22.92 10.62 -52.98
CA ALA A 18 -24.21 10.47 -52.33
C ALA A 18 -24.34 11.58 -51.29
N LEU A 19 -25.03 12.65 -51.70
CA LEU A 19 -25.73 13.54 -50.79
C LEU A 19 -26.66 12.69 -49.92
N VAL A 20 -26.20 12.32 -48.73
CA VAL A 20 -27.10 11.94 -47.64
C VAL A 20 -27.62 13.25 -47.07
N ASN A 21 -28.81 13.64 -47.54
CA ASN A 21 -29.60 14.67 -46.88
C ASN A 21 -29.84 14.20 -45.43
N PRO A 22 -29.68 15.07 -44.42
CA PRO A 22 -29.87 14.67 -43.03
C PRO A 22 -31.35 14.35 -42.85
N ALA A 23 -31.65 13.06 -42.73
CA ALA A 23 -32.91 12.64 -42.15
C ALA A 23 -32.87 13.14 -40.71
N SER A 24 -33.64 14.19 -40.45
CA SER A 24 -33.92 14.80 -39.17
C SER A 24 -34.14 13.73 -38.09
N ALA A 25 -33.06 13.44 -37.34
CA ALA A 25 -33.13 12.87 -36.02
C ALA A 25 -33.59 13.99 -35.09
N SER A 26 -34.89 14.26 -35.11
CA SER A 26 -35.55 15.05 -34.08
C SER A 26 -35.53 14.22 -32.79
N GLY A 27 -34.47 14.36 -31.99
CA GLY A 27 -34.35 13.74 -30.67
C GLY A 27 -32.93 13.47 -30.17
N THR A 28 -31.98 14.43 -30.29
CA THR A 28 -30.80 14.61 -29.40
C THR A 28 -30.10 15.91 -29.80
N GLU A 29 -30.58 17.05 -29.31
CA GLU A 29 -29.75 18.26 -29.25
C GLU A 29 -28.72 18.09 -28.12
N GLY A 30 -27.44 18.36 -28.40
CA GLY A 30 -26.56 18.99 -27.40
C GLY A 30 -25.51 18.17 -26.63
N ILE A 31 -25.01 17.03 -27.13
CA ILE A 31 -23.86 16.34 -26.49
C ILE A 31 -22.70 16.27 -27.49
N SER A 32 -21.54 16.85 -27.14
CA SER A 32 -20.33 16.83 -27.96
C SER A 32 -19.86 15.39 -28.25
N PRO A 33 -19.28 15.09 -29.43
CA PRO A 33 -18.89 13.73 -29.80
C PRO A 33 -17.99 13.00 -28.78
N TRP A 34 -17.03 13.72 -28.18
CA TRP A 34 -16.12 13.19 -27.15
C TRP A 34 -16.78 12.94 -25.79
N MET A 35 -18.03 13.37 -25.59
CA MET A 35 -18.84 13.09 -24.38
C MET A 35 -19.76 11.88 -24.57
N ASN A 36 -19.68 11.19 -25.71
CA ASN A 36 -20.46 9.98 -25.97
C ASN A 36 -19.87 8.76 -25.24
N THR A 37 -20.50 8.36 -24.13
CA THR A 37 -20.06 7.22 -23.32
C THR A 37 -20.23 5.84 -23.98
N GLN A 38 -20.70 5.79 -25.24
CA GLN A 38 -20.74 4.55 -26.04
C GLN A 38 -19.44 4.32 -26.83
N LEU A 39 -18.57 5.32 -26.94
CA LEU A 39 -17.26 5.22 -27.58
C LEU A 39 -16.18 4.81 -26.56
N SER A 40 -15.07 4.24 -27.04
CA SER A 40 -13.94 3.93 -26.17
C SER A 40 -13.25 5.19 -25.63
N ALA A 41 -12.43 5.05 -24.58
CA ALA A 41 -11.68 6.18 -24.03
C ALA A 41 -10.73 6.78 -25.08
N GLU A 42 -10.11 5.94 -25.91
CA GLU A 42 -9.23 6.34 -27.01
C GLU A 42 -9.99 7.09 -28.09
N GLU A 43 -11.13 6.56 -28.57
CA GLU A 43 -11.95 7.21 -29.59
C GLU A 43 -12.43 8.59 -29.14
N ARG A 44 -12.88 8.70 -27.87
CA ARG A 44 -13.30 9.97 -27.27
C ARG A 44 -12.13 10.94 -27.13
N THR A 45 -10.95 10.43 -26.80
CA THR A 45 -9.73 11.24 -26.64
C THR A 45 -9.29 11.84 -27.97
N GLU A 46 -9.26 11.08 -29.07
CA GLU A 46 -8.91 11.63 -30.39
C GLU A 46 -9.92 12.71 -30.83
N LEU A 47 -11.22 12.45 -30.64
CA LEU A 47 -12.26 13.44 -30.94
C LEU A 47 -12.12 14.73 -30.12
N LEU A 48 -11.65 14.63 -28.88
CA LEU A 48 -11.39 15.80 -28.03
C LEU A 48 -10.14 16.55 -28.48
N ILE A 49 -9.06 15.82 -28.79
CA ILE A 49 -7.79 16.42 -29.23
C ILE A 49 -7.96 17.17 -30.56
N ASP A 50 -8.75 16.64 -31.49
CA ASP A 50 -9.08 17.30 -32.76
C ASP A 50 -9.81 18.63 -32.57
N GLU A 51 -10.55 18.80 -31.47
CA GLU A 51 -11.28 20.04 -31.16
C GLU A 51 -10.41 21.07 -30.42
N LEU A 52 -9.37 20.63 -29.71
CA LEU A 52 -8.49 21.53 -28.95
C LEU A 52 -7.68 22.45 -29.88
N THR A 53 -7.72 23.74 -29.62
CA THR A 53 -6.76 24.69 -30.21
C THR A 53 -5.35 24.42 -29.67
N MET A 54 -4.31 24.80 -30.43
CA MET A 54 -2.92 24.65 -29.97
C MET A 54 -2.64 25.34 -28.63
N GLU A 55 -3.27 26.48 -28.35
CA GLU A 55 -3.16 27.16 -27.05
C GLU A 55 -3.74 26.32 -25.90
N GLN A 56 -4.92 25.73 -26.12
CA GLN A 56 -5.53 24.80 -25.17
C GLN A 56 -4.71 23.52 -25.03
N LYS A 57 -4.13 22.98 -26.10
CA LYS A 57 -3.22 21.82 -26.05
C LYS A 57 -2.02 22.11 -25.15
N ILE A 58 -1.38 23.27 -25.33
CA ILE A 58 -0.23 23.71 -24.52
C ILE A 58 -0.62 23.90 -23.05
N GLN A 59 -1.78 24.50 -22.77
CA GLN A 59 -2.27 24.62 -21.39
C GLN A 59 -2.37 23.24 -20.73
N GLN A 60 -2.87 22.25 -21.45
CA GLN A 60 -3.25 20.96 -20.89
C GLN A 60 -2.07 20.02 -20.60
N ILE A 61 -0.85 20.35 -21.07
CA ILE A 61 0.38 19.62 -20.75
C ILE A 61 1.20 20.26 -19.61
N ALA A 62 0.68 21.28 -18.95
CA ALA A 62 1.31 21.88 -17.79
C ALA A 62 0.28 22.11 -16.69
N ILE A 63 0.71 22.04 -15.43
CA ILE A 63 -0.19 22.45 -14.35
C ILE A 63 -0.48 23.95 -14.42
N SER A 64 -1.74 24.31 -14.18
CA SER A 64 -2.21 25.68 -14.14
C SER A 64 -1.48 26.44 -13.03
N ARG A 65 -0.60 27.35 -13.46
CA ARG A 65 -0.91 28.78 -13.43
C ARG A 65 -0.83 29.26 -14.88
N PHE A 66 -1.89 29.86 -15.40
CA PHE A 66 -1.84 30.34 -16.77
C PHE A 66 -0.74 31.39 -16.94
N ASN A 67 -0.19 31.34 -18.14
CA ASN A 67 0.95 32.07 -18.68
C ASN A 67 0.65 33.56 -18.87
N GLU A 68 -0.14 34.22 -18.03
CA GLU A 68 -0.62 35.58 -18.27
C GLU A 68 -0.92 36.35 -16.98
N ASN A 69 -0.35 37.55 -16.81
CA ASN A 69 -0.89 38.55 -15.88
C ASN A 69 -2.29 39.02 -16.37
N ASP A 70 -2.95 39.92 -15.63
CA ASP A 70 -4.25 40.52 -15.99
C ASP A 70 -4.27 41.22 -17.39
N THR A 71 -3.13 41.26 -18.09
CA THR A 71 -2.95 41.85 -19.43
C THR A 71 -2.55 40.87 -20.53
N GLY A 72 -2.43 39.57 -20.23
CA GLY A 72 -2.11 38.58 -21.25
C GLY A 72 -0.62 38.25 -21.43
N GLU A 73 0.24 38.51 -20.43
CA GLU A 73 1.70 38.28 -20.56
C GLU A 73 2.25 37.17 -19.67
N THR A 74 3.03 36.25 -20.24
CA THR A 74 3.71 35.18 -19.49
C THR A 74 4.70 35.68 -18.46
N VAL A 75 4.39 35.40 -17.19
CA VAL A 75 5.22 35.82 -16.06
C VAL A 75 5.94 34.61 -15.45
N VAL A 76 7.26 34.63 -15.50
CA VAL A 76 8.11 33.73 -14.71
C VAL A 76 8.06 34.17 -13.24
N ILE A 77 7.71 33.27 -12.34
CA ILE A 77 7.71 33.55 -10.90
C ILE A 77 9.16 33.63 -10.40
N ASN A 78 9.56 34.81 -9.91
CA ASN A 78 10.82 35.01 -9.21
C ASN A 78 10.53 35.48 -7.79
N LYS A 79 10.78 34.63 -6.78
CA LYS A 79 10.54 34.91 -5.34
C LYS A 79 11.21 36.19 -4.78
N LYS A 80 12.02 36.89 -5.58
CA LYS A 80 12.64 38.19 -5.24
C LYS A 80 12.04 39.37 -6.02
N GLY A 81 10.92 39.18 -6.71
CA GLY A 81 10.29 40.22 -7.50
C GLY A 81 9.57 41.27 -6.66
N SER A 82 8.93 42.20 -7.35
CA SER A 82 8.23 43.33 -6.71
C SER A 82 6.71 43.29 -6.87
N SER A 83 6.18 42.30 -7.60
CA SER A 83 4.73 42.11 -7.77
C SER A 83 4.24 40.87 -7.01
N LYS A 84 2.96 40.87 -6.60
CA LYS A 84 2.29 39.70 -6.00
C LYS A 84 2.50 38.43 -6.82
N TYR A 85 2.42 38.54 -8.15
CA TYR A 85 2.63 37.43 -9.10
C TYR A 85 4.07 36.91 -9.11
N GLN A 86 5.07 37.80 -9.01
CA GLN A 86 6.46 37.40 -8.87
C GLN A 86 6.75 36.80 -7.49
N ASN A 87 6.08 37.30 -6.44
CA ASN A 87 6.29 36.88 -5.05
C ASN A 87 5.58 35.60 -4.65
N GLY A 88 4.66 35.06 -5.46
CA GLY A 88 3.86 33.89 -5.09
C GLY A 88 2.50 34.20 -4.45
N GLU A 89 2.10 35.47 -4.46
CA GLU A 89 0.85 36.13 -4.01
C GLU A 89 -0.41 35.89 -4.87
N PHE A 90 -1.28 34.88 -4.63
CA PHE A 90 -2.46 34.60 -5.50
C PHE A 90 -3.79 34.55 -4.74
N ALA A 91 -4.86 35.02 -5.38
CA ALA A 91 -6.22 35.00 -4.82
C ALA A 91 -6.89 33.63 -5.01
N PRO A 92 -7.77 33.17 -4.09
CA PRO A 92 -8.53 31.93 -4.25
C PRO A 92 -9.47 31.96 -5.47
N GLU A 93 -9.58 30.85 -6.20
CA GLU A 93 -10.50 30.71 -7.35
C GLU A 93 -11.87 30.13 -6.95
N GLY A 94 -11.99 29.62 -5.73
CA GLY A 94 -13.22 29.08 -5.18
C GLY A 94 -13.03 28.68 -3.72
N SER A 95 -14.14 28.53 -3.02
CA SER A 95 -14.15 28.09 -1.62
C SER A 95 -15.16 26.96 -1.44
N LEU A 96 -14.72 25.90 -0.76
CA LEU A 96 -15.58 24.90 -0.15
C LEU A 96 -15.43 24.98 1.38
N PRO A 97 -16.40 24.51 2.17
CA PRO A 97 -16.23 24.39 3.62
C PRO A 97 -14.96 23.60 3.95
N GLY A 98 -14.03 24.20 4.70
CA GLY A 98 -12.76 23.56 5.07
C GLY A 98 -11.66 23.63 4.01
N CYS A 99 -11.94 24.15 2.80
CA CYS A 99 -10.96 24.27 1.74
C CYS A 99 -11.08 25.57 0.94
N GLU A 100 -10.03 26.38 0.96
CA GLU A 100 -9.87 27.48 0.02
C GLU A 100 -9.02 26.98 -1.14
N PHE A 101 -9.64 26.74 -2.29
CA PHE A 101 -8.88 26.31 -3.46
C PHE A 101 -8.01 27.45 -3.93
N GLN A 102 -6.70 27.23 -3.83
CA GLN A 102 -5.70 28.11 -4.36
C GLN A 102 -5.10 27.49 -5.61
N ASP A 103 -4.74 28.37 -6.54
CA ASP A 103 -3.96 27.99 -7.69
C ASP A 103 -2.49 27.77 -7.27
N THR A 104 -2.19 26.70 -6.53
CA THR A 104 -0.87 26.42 -5.92
C THR A 104 0.05 25.60 -6.82
N GLY A 105 -0.22 25.54 -8.12
CA GLY A 105 0.52 24.66 -9.03
C GLY A 105 0.41 23.19 -8.61
N ARG A 106 -0.83 22.70 -8.44
CA ARG A 106 -1.18 21.28 -8.23
C ARG A 106 -2.53 20.95 -8.86
N GLN A 107 -2.86 21.62 -9.94
CA GLN A 107 -4.08 21.37 -10.70
C GLN A 107 -3.80 21.61 -12.17
N ILE A 108 -4.53 20.95 -13.06
CA ILE A 108 -4.62 21.29 -14.46
C ILE A 108 -6.03 21.79 -14.71
N ARG A 109 -6.14 23.07 -15.05
CA ARG A 109 -7.41 23.78 -15.18
C ARG A 109 -8.25 23.16 -16.30
N GLY A 110 -9.53 23.01 -16.04
CA GLY A 110 -10.50 22.53 -17.02
C GLY A 110 -10.77 23.53 -18.15
N ILE A 111 -11.48 23.07 -19.18
CA ILE A 111 -11.98 23.87 -20.29
C ILE A 111 -13.50 23.62 -20.37
N GLU A 112 -14.27 24.55 -19.81
CA GLU A 112 -15.72 24.39 -19.60
C GLU A 112 -16.49 24.17 -20.90
N ASP A 113 -16.17 24.94 -21.96
CA ASP A 113 -16.82 24.83 -23.28
C ASP A 113 -16.63 23.45 -23.94
N LEU A 114 -15.58 22.72 -23.54
CA LEU A 114 -15.29 21.36 -24.00
C LEU A 114 -15.71 20.28 -22.99
N GLY A 115 -16.29 20.67 -21.85
CA GLY A 115 -16.66 19.74 -20.78
C GLY A 115 -15.46 19.11 -20.07
N ILE A 116 -14.26 19.70 -20.18
CA ILE A 116 -13.07 19.21 -19.48
C ILE A 116 -13.08 19.76 -18.05
N PRO A 117 -13.15 18.92 -17.01
CA PRO A 117 -13.11 19.37 -15.62
C PRO A 117 -11.68 19.74 -15.20
N THR A 118 -11.57 20.49 -14.10
CA THR A 118 -10.28 20.76 -13.47
C THR A 118 -9.80 19.52 -12.72
N ILE A 119 -8.63 19.01 -13.09
CA ILE A 119 -7.97 17.90 -12.39
C ILE A 119 -7.13 18.48 -11.26
N ARG A 120 -7.42 18.08 -10.02
CA ARG A 120 -6.71 18.53 -8.82
C ARG A 120 -5.84 17.44 -8.24
N MET A 121 -4.73 17.81 -7.65
CA MET A 121 -3.70 16.89 -7.17
C MET A 121 -3.34 17.23 -5.72
N THR A 122 -2.96 16.22 -4.96
CA THR A 122 -2.53 16.39 -3.57
C THR A 122 -1.30 15.55 -3.28
N ASN A 123 -0.40 16.03 -2.41
CA ASN A 123 0.75 15.20 -2.03
C ASN A 123 0.28 14.04 -1.16
N GLY A 124 1.18 13.07 -1.10
CA GLY A 124 0.96 11.82 -0.42
C GLY A 124 2.21 11.28 0.24
N GLY A 125 2.12 10.03 0.67
CA GLY A 125 3.09 9.30 1.46
C GLY A 125 2.33 8.61 2.59
N THR A 126 2.04 9.37 3.64
CA THR A 126 1.48 8.87 4.90
C THR A 126 0.23 9.63 5.37
N GLY A 127 -0.49 10.23 4.41
CA GLY A 127 -1.73 10.98 4.61
C GLY A 127 -1.89 12.10 3.57
N VAL A 128 -3.12 12.60 3.39
CA VAL A 128 -3.43 13.62 2.39
C VAL A 128 -3.02 15.01 2.91
N LYS A 129 -2.08 15.69 2.22
CA LYS A 129 -1.68 17.07 2.58
C LYS A 129 -1.02 17.84 1.43
N GLY A 130 -1.27 19.14 1.36
CA GLY A 130 -0.56 20.09 0.53
C GLY A 130 -0.97 20.00 -0.94
N GLY A 131 -2.25 19.86 -1.24
CA GLY A 131 -2.79 19.88 -2.60
C GLY A 131 -3.15 21.29 -3.09
N SER A 132 -4.11 21.39 -4.02
CA SER A 132 -4.72 22.67 -4.44
C SER A 132 -5.50 23.40 -3.35
N CYS A 133 -5.52 22.86 -2.13
CA CYS A 133 -6.25 23.39 -1.00
C CYS A 133 -5.29 24.16 -0.11
N ASN A 134 -5.55 25.45 0.16
CA ASN A 134 -4.68 26.27 0.99
C ASN A 134 -4.73 25.90 2.48
N ASN A 135 -5.94 25.69 2.99
CA ASN A 135 -6.15 25.15 4.32
C ASN A 135 -6.30 23.64 4.16
N ASP A 136 -5.27 22.88 4.53
CA ASP A 136 -5.34 21.43 4.43
C ASP A 136 -6.54 20.90 5.24
N PRO A 137 -7.43 20.09 4.64
CA PRO A 137 -8.47 19.41 5.38
C PRO A 137 -7.85 18.43 6.37
N GLN A 138 -8.60 18.12 7.43
CA GLN A 138 -8.18 17.11 8.40
C GLN A 138 -8.20 15.73 7.74
N ALA A 139 -7.07 15.03 7.80
CA ALA A 139 -6.83 13.75 7.16
C ALA A 139 -6.22 12.75 8.14
N THR A 140 -6.29 11.47 7.82
CA THR A 140 -5.70 10.42 8.64
C THR A 140 -4.18 10.49 8.59
N GLY A 141 -3.57 10.52 9.76
CA GLY A 141 -2.13 10.44 9.92
C GLY A 141 -1.65 9.00 9.98
N LEU A 142 -1.29 8.41 8.83
CA LEU A 142 -0.82 7.02 8.75
C LEU A 142 0.60 6.86 9.32
N PRO A 143 0.99 5.63 9.70
CA PRO A 143 2.38 5.30 9.98
C PRO A 143 3.30 5.58 8.79
N SER A 144 4.59 5.80 9.05
CA SER A 144 5.62 5.93 8.01
C SER A 144 5.67 4.72 7.07
N THR A 145 6.13 4.92 5.84
CA THR A 145 6.21 3.86 4.84
C THR A 145 7.09 2.67 5.28
N PRO A 146 8.23 2.85 5.99
CA PRO A 146 8.95 1.73 6.59
C PRO A 146 8.11 0.96 7.63
N ALA A 147 7.28 1.63 8.42
CA ALA A 147 6.37 0.95 9.35
C ALA A 147 5.33 0.10 8.60
N LEU A 148 4.79 0.62 7.49
CA LEU A 148 3.87 -0.13 6.63
C LEU A 148 4.55 -1.34 5.96
N ALA A 149 5.79 -1.20 5.50
CA ALA A 149 6.57 -2.30 4.96
C ALA A 149 6.91 -3.35 6.03
N ALA A 150 7.23 -2.90 7.25
CA ALA A 150 7.56 -3.75 8.37
C ALA A 150 6.40 -4.66 8.81
N THR A 151 5.17 -4.36 8.41
CA THR A 151 4.03 -5.25 8.64
C THR A 151 4.18 -6.58 7.92
N PHE A 152 4.88 -6.63 6.78
CA PHE A 152 4.88 -7.74 5.82
C PHE A 152 3.44 -8.22 5.52
N ASP A 153 2.52 -7.27 5.37
CA ASP A 153 1.10 -7.51 5.16
C ASP A 153 0.55 -6.73 3.96
N ARG A 154 0.12 -7.49 2.95
CA ARG A 154 -0.45 -6.97 1.71
C ARG A 154 -1.79 -6.28 1.94
N GLU A 155 -2.61 -6.81 2.85
CA GLU A 155 -3.95 -6.31 3.12
C GLU A 155 -3.92 -4.99 3.88
N LEU A 156 -2.97 -4.85 4.82
CA LEU A 156 -2.79 -3.58 5.52
C LEU A 156 -2.27 -2.48 4.58
N ASN A 157 -1.45 -2.81 3.58
CA ASN A 157 -1.00 -1.84 2.59
C ASN A 157 -2.10 -1.47 1.59
N TYR A 158 -2.98 -2.40 1.22
CA TYR A 158 -4.20 -2.08 0.49
C TYR A 158 -5.10 -1.14 1.30
N GLU A 159 -5.29 -1.42 2.59
CA GLU A 159 -6.10 -0.58 3.49
C GLU A 159 -5.53 0.84 3.65
N ALA A 160 -4.19 0.97 3.71
CA ALA A 160 -3.55 2.27 3.65
C ALA A 160 -3.89 2.99 2.33
N GLY A 161 -3.84 2.28 1.21
CA GLY A 161 -4.26 2.81 -0.10
C GLY A 161 -5.73 3.25 -0.14
N ARG A 162 -6.64 2.46 0.43
CA ARG A 162 -8.07 2.79 0.55
C ARG A 162 -8.27 4.11 1.28
N ILE A 163 -7.64 4.29 2.45
CA ILE A 163 -7.74 5.52 3.25
C ILE A 163 -7.23 6.73 2.44
N LEU A 164 -6.06 6.58 1.81
CA LEU A 164 -5.46 7.65 1.01
C LEU A 164 -6.36 8.04 -0.19
N GLY A 165 -6.94 7.06 -0.88
CA GLY A 165 -7.88 7.28 -1.98
C GLY A 165 -9.20 7.90 -1.53
N GLU A 166 -9.79 7.39 -0.45
CA GLU A 166 -11.08 7.84 0.12
C GLU A 166 -10.99 9.31 0.54
N GLU A 167 -9.94 9.69 1.27
CA GLU A 167 -9.74 11.06 1.71
C GLU A 167 -9.38 11.99 0.53
N THR A 168 -8.60 11.51 -0.44
CA THR A 168 -8.30 12.28 -1.66
C THR A 168 -9.58 12.61 -2.44
N LEU A 169 -10.46 11.62 -2.61
CA LEU A 169 -11.78 11.80 -3.23
C LEU A 169 -12.65 12.75 -2.40
N ALA A 170 -12.73 12.54 -1.09
CA ALA A 170 -13.52 13.37 -0.18
C ALA A 170 -13.11 14.84 -0.25
N PHE A 171 -11.85 15.13 -0.54
CA PHE A 171 -11.32 16.48 -0.64
C PHE A 171 -11.38 17.08 -2.05
N ALA A 172 -12.07 16.40 -2.98
CA ALA A 172 -12.23 16.76 -4.39
C ALA A 172 -10.91 16.83 -5.18
N HIS A 173 -9.94 16.01 -4.80
CA HIS A 173 -8.70 15.77 -5.56
C HIS A 173 -8.85 14.50 -6.41
N HIS A 174 -8.21 14.51 -7.58
CA HIS A 174 -8.32 13.48 -8.61
C HIS A 174 -7.08 12.61 -8.69
N VAL A 175 -5.92 13.15 -8.27
CA VAL A 175 -4.63 12.47 -8.32
C VAL A 175 -3.97 12.55 -6.95
N PHE A 176 -3.59 11.39 -6.43
CA PHE A 176 -2.77 11.28 -5.23
C PHE A 176 -1.31 11.06 -5.63
N LEU A 177 -0.42 11.98 -5.23
CA LEU A 177 1.00 11.93 -5.61
C LEU A 177 1.78 10.92 -4.74
N GLY A 178 1.48 9.64 -4.93
CA GLY A 178 2.15 8.52 -4.28
C GLY A 178 1.64 7.16 -4.78
N PRO A 179 2.28 6.07 -4.36
CA PRO A 179 3.31 6.03 -3.30
C PRO A 179 4.75 6.28 -3.76
N GLY A 180 5.67 6.39 -2.78
CA GLY A 180 7.11 6.47 -3.01
C GLY A 180 7.76 5.07 -3.05
N LEU A 181 8.51 4.76 -4.10
CA LEU A 181 9.07 3.42 -4.40
C LEU A 181 10.60 3.39 -4.48
N ASN A 182 11.30 4.51 -4.29
CA ASN A 182 12.76 4.50 -4.24
C ASN A 182 13.22 3.55 -3.13
N LEU A 183 14.33 2.85 -3.36
CA LEU A 183 14.85 1.92 -2.35
C LEU A 183 15.59 2.67 -1.25
N ILE A 184 15.51 2.15 -0.04
CA ILE A 184 16.32 2.62 1.09
C ILE A 184 17.74 2.11 0.89
N ARG A 185 18.50 2.79 0.02
CA ARG A 185 19.87 2.42 -0.35
C ARG A 185 20.85 2.64 0.81
N HIS A 186 20.64 3.71 1.58
CA HIS A 186 21.46 4.05 2.73
C HIS A 186 20.63 4.75 3.83
N PRO A 187 21.02 4.63 5.10
CA PRO A 187 20.22 5.12 6.24
C PRO A 187 20.22 6.65 6.41
N TYR A 188 21.11 7.37 5.71
CA TYR A 188 21.16 8.84 5.73
C TYR A 188 20.04 9.51 4.93
N GLY A 189 19.33 8.79 4.06
CA GLY A 189 18.38 9.37 3.11
C GLY A 189 17.31 10.22 3.80
N GLY A 190 17.22 11.49 3.40
CA GLY A 190 16.32 12.47 4.00
C GLY A 190 14.84 12.10 3.92
N ARG A 191 14.47 11.21 3.00
CA ARG A 191 13.10 10.75 2.73
C ARG A 191 12.87 9.27 2.98
N ASN A 192 13.77 8.58 3.67
CA ASN A 192 13.60 7.14 3.95
C ASN A 192 12.26 6.82 4.64
N TYR A 193 11.71 7.74 5.43
CA TYR A 193 10.39 7.59 6.06
C TYR A 193 9.22 7.48 5.06
N GLU A 194 9.40 7.88 3.80
CA GLU A 194 8.38 7.84 2.73
C GLU A 194 8.59 6.64 1.78
N TYR A 195 9.65 5.85 1.99
CA TYR A 195 10.01 4.69 1.17
C TYR A 195 9.84 3.37 1.95
N PHE A 196 9.61 2.27 1.24
CA PHE A 196 9.21 1.01 1.90
C PHE A 196 10.40 0.26 2.50
N SER A 197 11.41 -0.06 1.70
CA SER A 197 12.37 -1.10 2.04
C SER A 197 13.68 -0.93 1.27
N GLU A 198 14.73 -1.62 1.73
CA GLU A 198 15.95 -1.84 0.93
C GLU A 198 15.76 -2.96 -0.11
N ASP A 199 14.73 -3.80 0.05
CA ASP A 199 14.45 -4.92 -0.84
C ASP A 199 13.43 -4.54 -1.94
N PRO A 200 13.74 -4.81 -3.22
CA PRO A 200 12.86 -4.44 -4.32
C PRO A 200 11.55 -5.25 -4.36
N TYR A 201 11.58 -6.53 -3.98
CA TYR A 201 10.37 -7.34 -3.98
C TYR A 201 9.38 -6.88 -2.91
N LEU A 202 9.87 -6.61 -1.69
CA LEU A 202 9.02 -6.05 -0.63
C LEU A 202 8.43 -4.70 -1.06
N THR A 203 9.27 -3.79 -1.58
CA THR A 203 8.84 -2.47 -2.06
C THR A 203 7.76 -2.57 -3.14
N GLY A 204 8.00 -3.34 -4.21
CA GLY A 204 7.04 -3.50 -5.29
C GLY A 204 5.74 -4.18 -4.82
N THR A 205 5.84 -5.17 -3.92
CA THR A 205 4.66 -5.84 -3.38
C THR A 205 3.77 -4.90 -2.55
N MET A 206 4.36 -4.07 -1.68
CA MET A 206 3.61 -3.11 -0.86
C MET A 206 3.02 -1.99 -1.72
N ALA A 207 3.80 -1.43 -2.65
CA ALA A 207 3.37 -0.38 -3.55
C ALA A 207 2.20 -0.83 -4.45
N THR A 208 2.25 -2.03 -5.03
CA THR A 208 1.15 -2.63 -5.80
C THR A 208 -0.17 -2.65 -5.02
N GLN A 209 -0.14 -2.99 -3.74
CA GLN A 209 -1.36 -3.02 -2.91
C GLN A 209 -1.86 -1.62 -2.61
N GLN A 210 -0.96 -0.69 -2.30
CA GLN A 210 -1.34 0.70 -1.99
C GLN A 210 -1.93 1.40 -3.23
N VAL A 211 -1.35 1.19 -4.43
CA VAL A 211 -1.89 1.70 -5.70
C VAL A 211 -3.29 1.16 -5.96
N LYS A 212 -3.51 -0.15 -5.81
CA LYS A 212 -4.85 -0.74 -5.95
C LYS A 212 -5.87 -0.11 -5.01
N GLY A 213 -5.51 0.02 -3.73
CA GLY A 213 -6.39 0.64 -2.73
C GLY A 213 -6.77 2.09 -3.08
N ILE A 214 -5.83 2.88 -3.61
CA ILE A 214 -6.09 4.26 -4.05
C ILE A 214 -7.03 4.27 -5.27
N GLN A 215 -6.70 3.48 -6.30
CA GLN A 215 -7.42 3.51 -7.57
C GLN A 215 -8.84 2.95 -7.49
N ASP A 216 -9.08 1.99 -6.60
CA ASP A 216 -10.42 1.45 -6.34
C ASP A 216 -11.40 2.52 -5.79
N GLN A 217 -10.89 3.66 -5.28
CA GLN A 217 -11.71 4.80 -4.86
C GLN A 217 -12.03 5.77 -6.00
N GLY A 218 -11.60 5.50 -7.23
CA GLY A 218 -11.78 6.39 -8.38
C GLY A 218 -10.78 7.57 -8.41
N VAL A 219 -9.67 7.44 -7.68
CA VAL A 219 -8.56 8.41 -7.63
C VAL A 219 -7.35 7.85 -8.39
N GLN A 220 -6.70 8.66 -9.21
CA GLN A 220 -5.49 8.27 -9.92
C GLN A 220 -4.30 8.21 -8.95
N ALA A 221 -3.63 7.06 -8.87
CA ALA A 221 -2.37 6.93 -8.13
C ALA A 221 -1.19 7.35 -9.01
N GLN A 222 -0.14 7.91 -8.41
CA GLN A 222 1.07 8.35 -9.10
C GLN A 222 2.33 7.78 -8.44
N ILE A 223 2.89 6.71 -9.02
CA ILE A 223 4.13 6.09 -8.51
C ILE A 223 5.32 7.05 -8.66
N LYS A 224 6.19 7.17 -7.64
CA LYS A 224 7.32 8.12 -7.64
C LYS A 224 8.54 7.62 -6.83
N HIS A 225 9.75 8.14 -6.99
CA HIS A 225 10.21 9.05 -8.04
C HIS A 225 11.11 8.23 -8.96
N MET A 226 10.71 8.11 -10.22
CA MET A 226 11.33 7.20 -11.17
C MET A 226 12.42 7.94 -11.96
N ALA A 227 13.71 7.67 -11.82
CA ALA A 227 14.37 6.78 -10.84
C ALA A 227 15.67 7.42 -10.32
N GLY A 228 16.40 6.77 -9.42
CA GLY A 228 17.70 7.27 -8.96
C GLY A 228 17.62 8.38 -7.90
N ASN A 229 16.53 8.46 -7.13
CA ASN A 229 16.26 9.49 -6.13
C ASN A 229 16.42 8.97 -4.69
N GLU A 230 17.50 8.23 -4.44
CA GLU A 230 17.76 7.58 -3.15
C GLU A 230 18.47 8.49 -2.13
N GLN A 231 18.85 9.71 -2.52
CA GLN A 231 19.44 10.74 -1.64
C GLN A 231 18.88 12.14 -1.93
N GLU A 232 18.88 13.03 -0.94
CA GLU A 232 18.37 14.40 -1.08
C GLU A 232 19.47 15.42 -1.41
N THR A 233 20.71 15.13 -1.02
CA THR A 233 21.88 16.01 -1.23
C THR A 233 22.03 16.36 -2.70
N GLU A 234 21.78 17.63 -3.03
CA GLU A 234 21.81 18.17 -4.39
C GLU A 234 20.94 17.43 -5.41
N ARG A 235 19.83 16.79 -4.98
CA ARG A 235 18.95 15.99 -5.84
C ARG A 235 18.56 16.64 -7.18
N TRP A 236 18.44 17.96 -7.24
CA TRP A 236 18.10 18.72 -8.48
C TRP A 236 19.21 18.79 -9.53
N THR A 237 20.47 18.63 -9.13
CA THR A 237 21.61 18.84 -10.03
C THR A 237 22.59 17.71 -10.00
N MET A 238 22.55 16.84 -9.00
CA MET A 238 23.42 15.67 -8.93
C MET A 238 23.12 14.69 -10.06
N GLY A 239 24.07 13.78 -10.29
CA GLY A 239 23.86 12.60 -11.11
C GLY A 239 24.13 11.32 -10.34
N VAL A 240 23.52 10.24 -10.81
CA VAL A 240 23.75 8.87 -10.36
C VAL A 240 24.28 8.04 -11.51
N GLN A 241 25.25 7.18 -11.22
CA GLN A 241 25.79 6.19 -12.15
C GLN A 241 25.51 4.80 -11.61
N VAL A 242 24.60 4.08 -12.25
CA VAL A 242 24.08 2.80 -11.82
C VAL A 242 24.34 1.75 -12.89
N PRO A 243 25.05 0.65 -12.59
CA PRO A 243 25.20 -0.48 -13.50
C PRO A 243 23.85 -1.02 -13.99
N SER A 244 23.77 -1.41 -15.26
CA SER A 244 22.50 -1.81 -15.90
C SER A 244 21.78 -2.96 -15.17
N ASN A 245 22.51 -3.98 -14.73
CA ASN A 245 21.92 -5.07 -13.95
C ASN A 245 21.32 -4.58 -12.62
N ALA A 246 22.05 -3.72 -11.88
CA ALA A 246 21.53 -3.14 -10.64
C ALA A 246 20.33 -2.23 -10.90
N MET A 247 20.34 -1.46 -11.98
CA MET A 247 19.20 -0.62 -12.36
C MET A 247 17.95 -1.46 -12.59
N ASN A 248 18.04 -2.55 -13.37
CA ASN A 248 16.89 -3.39 -13.72
C ASN A 248 16.46 -4.33 -12.58
N GLU A 249 17.40 -4.90 -11.82
CA GLU A 249 17.10 -5.90 -10.79
C GLU A 249 16.80 -5.29 -9.40
N LEU A 250 17.19 -4.04 -9.16
CA LEU A 250 16.92 -3.32 -7.91
C LEU A 250 16.05 -2.09 -8.13
N TYR A 251 16.59 -1.02 -8.71
CA TYR A 251 15.99 0.32 -8.61
C TYR A 251 14.73 0.49 -9.47
N MET A 252 14.65 -0.18 -10.62
CA MET A 252 13.48 -0.16 -11.50
C MET A 252 12.48 -1.27 -11.21
N LEU A 253 12.91 -2.38 -10.57
CA LEU A 253 12.06 -3.56 -10.36
C LEU A 253 10.75 -3.26 -9.59
N PRO A 254 10.73 -2.45 -8.51
CA PRO A 254 9.47 -2.09 -7.85
C PRO A 254 8.50 -1.33 -8.76
N PHE A 255 9.02 -0.48 -9.64
CA PHE A 255 8.22 0.27 -10.61
C PHE A 255 7.68 -0.68 -11.69
N GLU A 256 8.49 -1.59 -12.23
CA GLU A 256 8.04 -2.63 -13.17
C GLU A 256 6.90 -3.47 -12.58
N MET A 257 7.10 -3.97 -11.35
CA MET A 257 6.10 -4.74 -10.63
C MET A 257 4.80 -3.97 -10.49
N THR A 258 4.86 -2.71 -10.06
CA THR A 258 3.67 -1.90 -9.82
C THR A 258 2.94 -1.56 -11.12
N VAL A 259 3.68 -1.24 -12.19
CA VAL A 259 3.11 -1.00 -13.53
C VAL A 259 2.35 -2.22 -14.01
N ARG A 260 2.97 -3.41 -13.96
CA ARG A 260 2.37 -4.65 -14.48
C ARG A 260 1.24 -5.18 -13.61
N ASP A 261 1.33 -5.03 -12.29
CA ASP A 261 0.44 -5.71 -11.37
C ASP A 261 -0.68 -4.80 -10.82
N ALA A 262 -0.55 -3.48 -10.93
CA ALA A 262 -1.51 -2.51 -10.40
C ALA A 262 -2.02 -1.46 -11.40
N ASP A 263 -1.42 -1.36 -12.60
CA ASP A 263 -1.83 -0.42 -13.65
C ASP A 263 -2.02 1.02 -13.13
N PRO A 264 -0.95 1.67 -12.62
CA PRO A 264 -1.02 3.01 -12.07
C PRO A 264 -1.37 4.02 -13.17
N ALA A 265 -2.31 4.92 -12.89
CA ALA A 265 -2.78 5.93 -13.84
C ALA A 265 -1.67 6.93 -14.25
N SER A 266 -0.72 7.20 -13.35
CA SER A 266 0.42 8.05 -13.65
C SER A 266 1.72 7.64 -12.95
N ALA A 267 2.82 8.20 -13.43
CA ALA A 267 4.15 8.09 -12.82
C ALA A 267 4.80 9.47 -12.69
N MET A 268 5.63 9.66 -11.66
CA MET A 268 6.46 10.86 -11.49
C MET A 268 7.92 10.53 -11.80
N CYS A 269 8.53 11.22 -12.76
CA CYS A 269 9.98 11.13 -12.92
C CYS A 269 10.71 11.88 -11.81
N SER A 270 11.92 11.45 -11.49
CA SER A 270 12.76 12.04 -10.44
C SER A 270 13.53 13.28 -10.88
N PHE A 271 14.27 13.88 -9.93
CA PHE A 271 15.16 15.00 -10.18
C PHE A 271 16.51 14.66 -10.81
N PRO A 272 17.24 13.60 -10.39
CA PRO A 272 18.64 13.46 -10.75
C PRO A 272 18.92 13.18 -12.22
N ASP A 273 20.16 13.46 -12.61
CA ASP A 273 20.78 12.97 -13.84
C ASP A 273 21.10 11.47 -13.72
N VAL A 274 20.32 10.61 -14.39
CA VAL A 274 20.45 9.16 -14.29
C VAL A 274 21.26 8.64 -15.47
N ASN A 275 22.46 8.13 -15.20
CA ASN A 275 23.36 7.58 -16.21
C ASN A 275 23.66 8.51 -17.40
N GLY A 276 23.60 9.82 -17.19
CA GLY A 276 23.96 10.82 -18.19
C GLY A 276 22.79 11.55 -18.85
N THR A 277 21.54 11.22 -18.51
CA THR A 277 20.36 12.03 -18.86
C THR A 277 19.47 12.28 -17.65
N PHE A 278 18.96 13.51 -17.48
CA PHE A 278 17.96 13.81 -16.43
C PHE A 278 16.72 12.92 -16.60
N ALA A 279 16.21 12.37 -15.50
CA ALA A 279 15.15 11.35 -15.54
C ALA A 279 13.92 11.79 -16.34
N CYS A 280 13.52 13.06 -16.21
CA CYS A 280 12.37 13.63 -16.92
C CYS A 280 12.60 13.92 -18.41
N ASP A 281 13.85 13.89 -18.87
CA ASP A 281 14.25 14.16 -20.25
C ASP A 281 14.69 12.87 -20.98
N SER A 282 14.60 11.72 -20.30
CA SER A 282 15.21 10.45 -20.73
C SER A 282 14.24 9.56 -21.50
N SER A 283 14.43 9.41 -22.82
CA SER A 283 13.71 8.43 -23.62
C SER A 283 14.00 6.99 -23.18
N GLU A 284 15.25 6.69 -22.80
CA GLU A 284 15.64 5.38 -22.26
C GLU A 284 14.75 4.98 -21.07
N LEU A 285 14.49 5.94 -20.17
CA LEU A 285 13.65 5.73 -18.99
C LEU A 285 12.14 5.72 -19.34
N LEU A 286 11.67 6.77 -20.00
CA LEU A 286 10.23 7.04 -20.15
C LEU A 286 9.60 6.35 -21.36
N GLN A 287 10.37 6.04 -22.40
CA GLN A 287 9.91 5.31 -23.57
C GLN A 287 10.36 3.85 -23.50
N ASP A 288 11.66 3.60 -23.50
CA ASP A 288 12.17 2.24 -23.72
C ASP A 288 11.87 1.32 -22.54
N ALA A 289 12.25 1.71 -21.31
CA ALA A 289 11.94 0.95 -20.11
C ALA A 289 10.44 0.99 -19.76
N LEU A 290 9.90 2.17 -19.45
CA LEU A 290 8.55 2.31 -18.90
C LEU A 290 7.45 1.84 -19.86
N ARG A 291 7.48 2.28 -21.12
CA ARG A 291 6.39 2.03 -22.08
C ARG A 291 6.68 0.82 -22.95
N GLY A 292 7.87 0.75 -23.52
CA GLY A 292 8.29 -0.30 -24.44
C GLY A 292 8.36 -1.67 -23.77
N LYS A 293 9.07 -1.78 -22.63
CA LYS A 293 9.27 -3.06 -21.95
C LYS A 293 8.14 -3.43 -20.98
N TRP A 294 7.54 -2.46 -20.30
CA TRP A 294 6.55 -2.77 -19.26
C TRP A 294 5.11 -2.57 -19.68
N GLY A 295 4.87 -1.84 -20.77
CA GLY A 295 3.52 -1.61 -21.30
C GLY A 295 2.72 -0.56 -20.52
N PHE A 296 3.38 0.38 -19.86
CA PHE A 296 2.71 1.50 -19.19
C PHE A 296 1.91 2.34 -20.19
N ASP A 297 0.61 2.49 -19.95
CA ASP A 297 -0.32 3.24 -20.81
C ASP A 297 -0.80 4.57 -20.16
N GLY A 298 -0.35 4.84 -18.93
CA GLY A 298 -0.65 6.07 -18.20
C GLY A 298 0.20 7.26 -18.66
N TYR A 299 0.13 8.35 -17.88
CA TYR A 299 0.88 9.57 -18.15
C TYR A 299 2.00 9.82 -17.15
N VAL A 300 3.08 10.45 -17.61
CA VAL A 300 4.22 10.87 -16.80
C VAL A 300 4.10 12.34 -16.44
N MET A 301 4.30 12.63 -15.17
CA MET A 301 4.40 13.98 -14.64
C MET A 301 5.82 14.25 -14.15
N SER A 302 6.31 15.47 -14.34
CA SER A 302 7.58 15.85 -13.73
C SER A 302 7.48 15.95 -12.21
N ASP A 303 8.58 15.80 -11.49
CA ASP A 303 8.70 16.47 -10.18
C ASP A 303 8.98 17.98 -10.39
N ARG A 304 8.92 18.76 -9.32
CA ARG A 304 8.98 20.23 -9.35
C ARG A 304 10.34 20.76 -9.78
N ARG A 305 10.42 21.26 -11.02
CA ARG A 305 11.65 21.74 -11.70
C ARG A 305 12.56 20.61 -12.18
N ALA A 306 12.02 19.44 -12.46
CA ALA A 306 12.80 18.28 -12.87
C ALA A 306 13.04 18.17 -14.39
N ILE A 307 12.35 18.97 -15.21
CA ILE A 307 12.65 19.08 -16.65
C ILE A 307 13.89 19.96 -16.84
N HIS A 308 14.82 19.57 -17.70
CA HIS A 308 16.02 20.36 -18.03
C HIS A 308 16.12 20.73 -19.51
N ASP A 309 15.50 19.97 -20.41
CA ASP A 309 15.43 20.22 -21.85
C ASP A 309 14.00 20.01 -22.40
N LEU A 310 13.46 21.05 -23.05
CA LEU A 310 12.09 21.04 -23.58
C LEU A 310 11.89 19.99 -24.67
N VAL A 311 12.81 19.92 -25.65
CA VAL A 311 12.62 19.07 -26.82
C VAL A 311 12.84 17.62 -26.43
N ALA A 312 13.86 17.35 -25.61
CA ALA A 312 14.12 16.01 -25.10
C ALA A 312 12.95 15.49 -24.25
N ALA A 313 12.42 16.29 -23.32
CA ALA A 313 11.27 15.91 -22.50
C ALA A 313 10.02 15.58 -23.35
N ILE A 314 9.67 16.42 -24.33
CA ILE A 314 8.54 16.15 -25.23
C ILE A 314 8.77 14.83 -25.99
N LYS A 315 9.97 14.63 -26.53
CA LYS A 315 10.30 13.41 -27.30
C LYS A 315 10.40 12.15 -26.43
N ALA A 316 10.72 12.30 -25.16
CA ALA A 316 10.69 11.23 -24.16
C ALA A 316 9.26 10.91 -23.68
N GLY A 317 8.24 11.69 -24.07
CA GLY A 317 6.86 11.48 -23.63
C GLY A 317 6.61 11.91 -22.18
N MET A 318 7.27 12.99 -21.75
CA MET A 318 6.94 13.71 -20.52
C MET A 318 5.61 14.46 -20.70
N ASN A 319 4.52 13.92 -20.15
CA ASN A 319 3.16 14.39 -20.46
C ASN A 319 2.80 15.71 -19.76
N VAL A 320 3.19 15.87 -18.49
CA VAL A 320 2.79 17.03 -17.67
C VAL A 320 3.98 17.64 -16.95
N GLU A 321 4.28 18.91 -17.23
CA GLU A 321 5.21 19.70 -16.39
C GLU A 321 4.52 20.10 -15.08
N LEU A 322 5.07 19.64 -13.96
CA LEU A 322 4.70 20.06 -12.61
C LEU A 322 5.71 21.11 -12.11
N ASP A 323 5.30 22.37 -11.98
CA ASP A 323 6.02 23.39 -11.20
C ASP A 323 5.04 24.50 -10.77
N TRP A 324 5.45 25.45 -9.93
CA TRP A 324 4.61 26.58 -9.52
C TRP A 324 4.06 27.39 -10.70
N ALA A 325 4.79 27.40 -11.81
CA ALA A 325 4.38 27.86 -13.14
C ALA A 325 5.25 27.10 -14.16
N PRO A 326 4.77 26.82 -15.38
CA PRO A 326 5.58 26.13 -16.38
C PRO A 326 6.89 26.87 -16.64
N GLN A 327 8.00 26.15 -16.64
CA GLN A 327 9.32 26.69 -16.96
C GLN A 327 9.74 26.27 -18.37
N TYR A 328 9.36 25.07 -18.80
CA TYR A 328 9.71 24.50 -20.08
C TYR A 328 8.51 24.48 -21.03
N TYR A 329 7.36 23.97 -20.59
CA TYR A 329 6.15 23.86 -21.39
C TYR A 329 5.35 25.18 -21.41
N THR A 330 6.07 26.29 -21.58
CA THR A 330 5.48 27.61 -21.83
C THR A 330 5.07 27.73 -23.28
N GLU A 331 3.99 28.46 -23.54
CA GLU A 331 3.51 28.72 -24.90
C GLU A 331 4.59 29.29 -25.82
N LYS A 332 5.34 30.28 -25.34
CA LYS A 332 6.45 30.89 -26.09
C LYS A 332 7.47 29.86 -26.54
N LYS A 333 7.91 28.97 -25.64
CA LYS A 333 8.96 27.99 -25.96
C LYS A 333 8.43 26.88 -26.87
N ILE A 334 7.21 26.39 -26.65
CA ILE A 334 6.59 25.36 -27.50
C ILE A 334 6.33 25.90 -28.90
N LYS A 335 5.77 27.11 -29.04
CA LYS A 335 5.59 27.74 -30.37
C LYS A 335 6.91 27.91 -31.11
N ALA A 336 7.97 28.34 -30.43
CA ALA A 336 9.30 28.43 -31.05
C ALA A 336 9.85 27.05 -31.49
N ALA A 337 9.61 26.00 -30.71
CA ALA A 337 10.01 24.64 -31.06
C ALA A 337 9.20 24.08 -32.26
N LEU A 338 7.91 24.40 -32.35
CA LEU A 338 7.04 24.08 -33.49
C LEU A 338 7.47 24.84 -34.76
N GLU A 339 7.69 26.15 -34.66
CA GLU A 339 8.12 27.00 -35.79
C GLU A 339 9.49 26.59 -36.35
N SER A 340 10.39 26.12 -35.49
CA SER A 340 11.70 25.60 -35.90
C SER A 340 11.68 24.15 -36.38
N GLY A 341 10.55 23.44 -36.22
CA GLY A 341 10.39 22.04 -36.60
C GLY A 341 11.10 21.03 -35.69
N GLN A 342 11.52 21.44 -34.49
CA GLN A 342 12.13 20.55 -33.49
C GLN A 342 11.09 19.63 -32.84
N VAL A 343 9.85 20.11 -32.74
CA VAL A 343 8.67 19.33 -32.34
C VAL A 343 7.55 19.57 -33.37
N THR A 344 6.61 18.65 -33.42
CA THR A 344 5.42 18.68 -34.28
C THR A 344 4.15 18.79 -33.43
N GLU A 345 3.03 19.12 -34.05
CA GLU A 345 1.73 19.12 -33.34
C GLU A 345 1.37 17.73 -32.81
N ASP A 346 1.65 16.66 -33.57
CA ASP A 346 1.39 15.30 -33.12
C ASP A 346 2.26 14.93 -31.90
N ASP A 347 3.47 15.47 -31.77
CA ASP A 347 4.25 15.30 -30.53
C ASP A 347 3.51 15.86 -29.31
N ILE A 348 2.83 17.01 -29.46
CA ILE A 348 2.03 17.61 -28.38
C ILE A 348 0.76 16.79 -28.12
N ASP A 349 0.09 16.32 -29.17
CA ASP A 349 -1.10 15.48 -29.05
C ASP A 349 -0.79 14.17 -28.32
N ASN A 350 0.38 13.57 -28.60
CA ASN A 350 0.87 12.37 -27.91
C ASN A 350 1.08 12.58 -26.41
N LEU A 351 1.37 13.80 -25.96
CA LEU A 351 1.46 14.10 -24.52
C LEU A 351 0.08 14.16 -23.86
N LEU A 352 -0.96 14.56 -24.59
CA LEU A 352 -2.32 14.71 -24.07
C LEU A 352 -3.06 13.38 -23.96
N ARG A 353 -2.86 12.48 -24.93
CA ARG A 353 -3.62 11.23 -25.10
C ARG A 353 -3.73 10.41 -23.81
N PRO A 354 -2.62 10.00 -23.16
CA PRO A 354 -2.71 9.06 -22.02
C PRO A 354 -3.49 9.65 -20.85
N ARG A 355 -3.34 10.95 -20.59
CA ARG A 355 -4.02 11.62 -19.49
C ARG A 355 -5.53 11.70 -19.73
N TYR A 356 -5.97 12.04 -20.95
CA TYR A 356 -7.40 12.07 -21.25
C TYR A 356 -8.04 10.68 -21.23
N ILE A 357 -7.33 9.65 -21.70
CA ILE A 357 -7.75 8.25 -21.55
C ILE A 357 -7.98 7.94 -20.06
N LYS A 358 -7.01 8.19 -19.19
CA LYS A 358 -7.16 7.95 -17.74
C LYS A 358 -8.26 8.82 -17.10
N MET A 359 -8.46 10.06 -17.55
CA MET A 359 -9.60 10.87 -17.09
C MET A 359 -10.96 10.26 -17.46
N ILE A 360 -11.07 9.62 -18.63
CA ILE A 360 -12.30 8.96 -19.06
C ILE A 360 -12.49 7.62 -18.34
N GLU A 361 -11.44 6.81 -18.22
CA GLU A 361 -11.46 5.51 -17.54
C GLU A 361 -11.86 5.63 -16.06
N PHE A 362 -11.34 6.65 -15.37
CA PHE A 362 -11.70 6.95 -13.98
C PHE A 362 -13.04 7.68 -13.86
N GLY A 363 -13.74 7.94 -14.97
CA GLY A 363 -15.03 8.60 -15.00
C GLY A 363 -14.98 10.09 -14.63
N HIS A 364 -13.80 10.71 -14.60
CA HIS A 364 -13.64 12.12 -14.24
C HIS A 364 -14.30 13.04 -15.27
N MET A 365 -14.29 12.67 -16.55
CA MET A 365 -15.04 13.38 -17.60
C MET A 365 -16.56 13.18 -17.49
N ASP A 366 -17.00 11.98 -17.11
CA ASP A 366 -18.42 11.60 -17.16
C ASP A 366 -19.18 11.98 -15.88
N LYS A 367 -18.48 12.00 -14.75
CA LYS A 367 -18.99 12.33 -13.41
C LYS A 367 -17.98 13.24 -12.70
N PRO A 368 -17.77 14.46 -13.22
CA PRO A 368 -16.83 15.38 -12.59
C PRO A 368 -17.28 15.70 -11.16
N TYR A 369 -16.31 15.80 -10.25
CA TYR A 369 -16.55 16.16 -8.85
C TYR A 369 -15.69 17.36 -8.45
N ASP A 370 -16.34 18.30 -7.77
CA ASP A 370 -15.77 19.59 -7.37
C ASP A 370 -16.24 20.02 -5.98
N LYS A 371 -16.73 19.06 -5.18
CA LYS A 371 -17.31 19.30 -3.84
C LYS A 371 -16.62 18.45 -2.78
N PHE A 372 -16.53 19.04 -1.60
CA PHE A 372 -16.02 18.41 -0.39
C PHE A 372 -17.09 17.42 0.11
N MET A 373 -16.70 16.18 0.34
CA MET A 373 -17.56 15.08 0.77
C MET A 373 -17.05 14.49 2.10
N PRO A 374 -16.95 15.26 3.19
CA PRO A 374 -16.40 14.76 4.45
C PRO A 374 -17.25 13.64 5.05
N GLU A 375 -18.53 13.53 4.65
CA GLU A 375 -19.45 12.50 5.11
C GLU A 375 -19.10 11.07 4.65
N ILE A 376 -18.22 10.92 3.64
CA ILE A 376 -17.75 9.59 3.23
C ILE A 376 -16.54 9.10 4.03
N VAL A 377 -15.93 9.98 4.85
CA VAL A 377 -14.77 9.64 5.68
C VAL A 377 -15.25 9.35 7.11
N ASP A 378 -14.80 8.24 7.69
CA ASP A 378 -14.91 7.97 9.13
C ASP A 378 -13.52 8.07 9.78
N PRO A 379 -13.20 9.21 10.43
CA PRO A 379 -11.91 9.43 11.06
C PRO A 379 -11.55 8.44 12.18
N MET A 380 -12.56 7.88 12.85
CA MET A 380 -12.33 6.93 13.94
C MET A 380 -12.02 5.54 13.39
N LEU A 381 -12.71 5.14 12.32
CA LEU A 381 -12.40 3.91 11.60
C LEU A 381 -11.01 3.98 10.97
N ASN A 382 -10.69 5.06 10.27
CA ASN A 382 -9.38 5.23 9.64
C ASN A 382 -8.26 5.32 10.69
N GLY A 383 -8.50 5.97 11.83
CA GLY A 383 -7.59 5.96 12.96
C GLY A 383 -7.38 4.57 13.56
N ALA A 384 -8.43 3.75 13.71
CA ALA A 384 -8.29 2.37 14.16
C ALA A 384 -7.45 1.51 13.19
N SER A 385 -7.62 1.69 11.88
CA SER A 385 -6.76 1.09 10.86
C SER A 385 -5.31 1.57 10.99
N ALA A 386 -5.07 2.88 11.17
CA ALA A 386 -3.74 3.44 11.37
C ALA A 386 -3.05 2.90 12.63
N ARG A 387 -3.80 2.74 13.74
CA ARG A 387 -3.31 2.09 14.97
C ARG A 387 -2.89 0.65 14.71
N LYS A 388 -3.72 -0.14 14.02
CA LYS A 388 -3.40 -1.54 13.69
C LYS A 388 -2.14 -1.64 12.83
N MET A 389 -1.97 -0.73 11.87
CA MET A 389 -0.75 -0.64 11.04
C MET A 389 0.49 -0.33 11.90
N ALA A 390 0.40 0.63 12.82
CA ALA A 390 1.50 0.97 13.74
C ALA A 390 1.86 -0.20 14.66
N GLU A 391 0.86 -0.88 15.22
CA GLU A 391 1.04 -2.04 16.10
C GLU A 391 1.70 -3.21 15.36
N GLN A 392 1.26 -3.50 14.13
CA GLN A 392 1.76 -4.62 13.33
C GLN A 392 3.08 -4.31 12.60
N GLY A 393 3.44 -3.03 12.48
CA GLY A 393 4.67 -2.56 11.83
C GLY A 393 5.80 -2.23 12.80
N SER A 394 5.51 -2.06 14.09
CA SER A 394 6.55 -1.87 15.10
C SER A 394 7.34 -3.16 15.33
N VAL A 395 8.66 -3.04 15.46
CA VAL A 395 9.58 -4.18 15.54
C VAL A 395 10.22 -4.24 16.92
N LEU A 396 10.02 -5.35 17.64
CA LEU A 396 10.75 -5.62 18.87
C LEU A 396 12.17 -6.06 18.52
N LEU A 397 13.15 -5.21 18.80
CA LEU A 397 14.56 -5.43 18.44
C LEU A 397 15.31 -6.22 19.52
N LYS A 398 15.04 -5.91 20.78
CA LYS A 398 15.69 -6.56 21.93
C LYS A 398 14.68 -6.77 23.05
N ASN A 399 14.75 -7.91 23.74
CA ASN A 399 13.92 -8.22 24.91
C ASN A 399 14.58 -9.26 25.83
N ASP A 400 15.52 -8.83 26.64
CA ASP A 400 16.29 -9.70 27.53
C ASP A 400 15.40 -10.25 28.65
N ASN A 401 15.51 -11.55 28.91
CA ASN A 401 14.81 -12.26 30.00
C ASN A 401 13.28 -12.07 30.02
N GLY A 402 12.66 -11.72 28.89
CA GLY A 402 11.22 -11.44 28.83
C GLY A 402 10.82 -10.17 29.59
N PHE A 403 11.68 -9.14 29.59
CA PHE A 403 11.42 -7.87 30.27
C PHE A 403 10.12 -7.19 29.81
N LEU A 404 9.82 -7.27 28.52
CA LEU A 404 8.51 -6.97 27.95
C LEU A 404 7.73 -8.28 27.69
N PRO A 405 6.39 -8.26 27.83
CA PRO A 405 5.54 -7.10 28.12
C PRO A 405 5.56 -6.67 29.60
N LEU A 406 5.19 -5.40 29.84
CA LEU A 406 5.03 -4.84 31.18
C LEU A 406 3.81 -5.47 31.88
N ASP A 407 4.03 -5.95 33.10
CA ASP A 407 3.05 -6.67 33.93
C ASP A 407 2.23 -5.76 34.88
N GLY A 408 2.52 -4.46 34.87
CA GLY A 408 1.89 -3.46 35.75
C GLY A 408 2.38 -3.46 37.20
N GLU A 409 3.40 -4.27 37.54
CA GLU A 409 4.09 -4.21 38.83
C GLU A 409 4.81 -2.86 39.10
N PRO A 410 5.42 -2.18 38.09
CA PRO A 410 5.99 -0.86 38.29
C PRO A 410 4.95 0.12 38.84
N LYS A 411 5.24 0.76 39.97
CA LYS A 411 4.35 1.77 40.56
C LYS A 411 4.51 3.11 39.87
N THR A 412 5.69 3.35 39.31
CA THR A 412 6.08 4.60 38.67
C THR A 412 6.85 4.37 37.37
N ILE A 413 6.42 5.05 36.32
CA ILE A 413 7.08 5.09 35.02
C ILE A 413 7.59 6.51 34.77
N ALA A 414 8.87 6.64 34.47
CA ALA A 414 9.44 7.84 33.87
C ALA A 414 9.31 7.75 32.34
N LEU A 415 8.45 8.56 31.74
CA LEU A 415 8.42 8.78 30.30
C LEU A 415 9.39 9.92 29.99
N ILE A 416 10.54 9.60 29.40
CA ILE A 416 11.62 10.54 29.15
C ILE A 416 11.87 10.64 27.66
N GLY A 417 11.97 11.86 27.16
CA GLY A 417 12.29 12.12 25.76
C GLY A 417 11.85 13.52 25.35
N ILE A 418 12.47 14.04 24.31
CA ILE A 418 12.10 15.36 23.78
C ILE A 418 10.66 15.36 23.27
N HIS A 419 10.05 16.55 23.24
CA HIS A 419 8.62 16.71 22.98
C HIS A 419 8.14 15.97 21.73
N THR A 420 8.89 16.01 20.63
CA THR A 420 8.51 15.36 19.36
C THR A 420 8.40 13.83 19.43
N PHE A 421 9.08 13.18 20.38
CA PHE A 421 9.10 11.72 20.53
C PHE A 421 8.33 11.23 21.74
N ALA A 422 8.28 11.98 22.84
CA ALA A 422 7.61 11.58 24.08
C ALA A 422 6.42 12.47 24.47
N GLY A 423 6.40 13.74 24.05
CA GLY A 423 5.38 14.72 24.40
C GLY A 423 4.20 14.76 23.42
N SER A 424 4.43 14.46 22.15
CA SER A 424 3.43 14.41 21.07
C SER A 424 3.48 13.07 20.33
N ALA A 425 2.41 12.77 19.56
CA ALA A 425 2.46 11.68 18.60
C ALA A 425 3.47 11.99 17.48
N LYS A 426 4.31 11.02 17.12
CA LYS A 426 5.30 11.14 16.05
C LYS A 426 4.67 10.79 14.71
N MET A 427 4.48 11.84 13.93
CA MET A 427 4.04 11.80 12.53
C MET A 427 5.25 11.75 11.59
N ALA A 428 5.04 11.25 10.38
CA ALA A 428 6.05 11.34 9.33
C ALA A 428 6.17 12.79 8.82
N PRO A 429 7.41 13.34 8.77
CA PRO A 429 7.64 14.71 8.33
C PRO A 429 7.37 14.89 6.84
N ARG A 430 7.37 16.13 6.35
CA ARG A 430 7.36 16.41 4.90
C ARG A 430 8.60 17.18 4.46
N SER A 431 8.60 18.48 4.61
CA SER A 431 9.62 19.38 4.08
C SER A 431 10.03 20.37 5.15
N VAL A 432 11.27 20.88 5.08
CA VAL A 432 11.89 21.87 5.96
C VAL A 432 11.20 23.26 6.02
N ARG A 433 9.92 23.37 5.66
CA ARG A 433 9.18 24.64 5.69
C ARG A 433 8.45 24.79 7.02
N ASP A 434 8.62 25.95 7.65
CA ASP A 434 8.17 26.30 9.01
C ASP A 434 6.65 26.17 9.30
N ASP A 435 5.82 25.80 8.32
CA ASP A 435 4.35 25.66 8.40
C ASP A 435 3.82 24.34 7.81
N ASN A 436 4.71 23.36 7.58
CA ASN A 436 4.43 22.25 6.68
C ASN A 436 4.89 20.88 7.20
N ASP A 437 5.02 20.75 8.52
CA ASP A 437 5.76 19.63 9.12
C ASP A 437 5.05 18.27 8.94
N TYR A 438 3.74 18.20 9.18
CA TYR A 438 2.99 16.93 9.25
C TYR A 438 1.57 17.05 8.68
N VAL A 439 0.93 15.91 8.39
CA VAL A 439 -0.51 15.81 8.09
C VAL A 439 -1.33 16.49 9.19
N VAL A 440 -2.36 17.27 8.81
CA VAL A 440 -3.28 17.88 9.78
C VAL A 440 -4.29 16.81 10.16
N THR A 441 -4.25 16.31 11.40
CA THR A 441 -5.09 15.19 11.81
C THR A 441 -6.34 15.66 12.59
N PRO A 442 -7.43 14.89 12.58
CA PRO A 442 -8.63 15.20 13.38
C PRO A 442 -8.38 15.05 14.88
N TYR A 443 -7.46 14.16 15.26
CA TYR A 443 -6.96 13.99 16.63
C TYR A 443 -5.57 13.34 16.60
N THR A 444 -4.90 13.32 17.75
CA THR A 444 -3.71 12.50 18.00
C THR A 444 -3.74 11.91 19.40
N VAL A 445 -3.02 10.81 19.61
CA VAL A 445 -2.83 10.21 20.93
C VAL A 445 -1.35 10.29 21.33
N THR A 446 -1.04 11.09 22.35
CA THR A 446 0.34 11.23 22.84
C THR A 446 0.82 9.97 23.55
N PRO A 447 2.14 9.71 23.61
CA PRO A 447 2.69 8.57 24.35
C PRO A 447 2.19 8.46 25.79
N LYS A 448 2.15 9.59 26.51
CA LYS A 448 1.60 9.61 27.87
C LYS A 448 0.11 9.22 27.90
N GLN A 449 -0.70 9.76 26.98
CA GLN A 449 -2.13 9.45 26.93
C GLN A 449 -2.38 7.97 26.63
N GLY A 450 -1.63 7.39 25.70
CA GLY A 450 -1.73 5.97 25.38
C GLY A 450 -1.34 5.04 26.53
N LEU A 451 -0.25 5.37 27.25
CA LEU A 451 0.12 4.67 28.48
C LEU A 451 -0.98 4.76 29.53
N GLU A 452 -1.54 5.95 29.76
CA GLU A 452 -2.65 6.13 30.71
C GLU A 452 -3.92 5.38 30.29
N ASN A 453 -4.20 5.29 28.98
CA ASN A 453 -5.31 4.52 28.44
C ASN A 453 -5.15 3.03 28.77
N VAL A 454 -4.02 2.42 28.41
CA VAL A 454 -3.80 0.98 28.60
C VAL A 454 -3.66 0.61 30.09
N ILE A 455 -2.99 1.43 30.89
CA ILE A 455 -2.88 1.25 32.35
C ILE A 455 -4.28 1.22 32.98
N LYS A 456 -5.13 2.17 32.60
CA LYS A 456 -6.51 2.23 33.10
C LYS A 456 -7.34 1.04 32.63
N GLU A 457 -7.22 0.67 31.36
CA GLU A 457 -7.94 -0.46 30.76
C GLU A 457 -7.59 -1.78 31.45
N LEU A 458 -6.30 -2.02 31.72
CA LEU A 458 -5.81 -3.22 32.42
C LEU A 458 -5.99 -3.17 33.95
N GLY A 459 -6.49 -2.06 34.49
CA GLY A 459 -6.77 -1.91 35.93
C GLY A 459 -5.53 -1.67 36.80
N TYR A 460 -4.41 -1.28 36.21
CA TYR A 460 -3.18 -0.96 36.93
C TYR A 460 -3.24 0.41 37.60
N LYS A 461 -2.40 0.61 38.62
CA LYS A 461 -2.31 1.86 39.41
C LYS A 461 -1.01 2.63 39.16
N THR A 462 -0.25 2.19 38.17
CA THR A 462 1.02 2.76 37.75
C THR A 462 0.86 4.23 37.40
N LYS A 463 1.80 5.06 37.85
CA LYS A 463 1.81 6.51 37.58
C LYS A 463 2.88 6.85 36.56
N VAL A 464 2.47 7.52 35.48
CA VAL A 464 3.39 8.01 34.45
C VAL A 464 3.78 9.46 34.74
N LYS A 465 5.08 9.74 34.78
CA LYS A 465 5.64 11.09 34.85
C LYS A 465 6.44 11.40 33.60
N TYR A 466 6.06 12.47 32.91
CA TYR A 466 6.74 12.93 31.71
C TYR A 466 7.88 13.90 32.05
N ASN A 467 9.02 13.75 31.38
CA ASN A 467 10.11 14.72 31.34
C ASN A 467 10.54 14.94 29.87
N ASP A 468 10.64 16.20 29.47
CA ASP A 468 10.91 16.61 28.08
C ASP A 468 12.38 16.53 27.65
N GLY A 469 13.25 15.97 28.49
CA GLY A 469 14.63 15.64 28.15
C GLY A 469 15.58 16.84 27.97
N ARG A 470 15.10 18.09 28.05
CA ARG A 470 15.92 19.29 27.81
C ARG A 470 16.96 19.55 28.91
N ASP A 471 16.70 19.06 30.11
CA ASP A 471 17.66 19.06 31.21
C ASP A 471 18.04 17.59 31.54
N PRO A 472 19.18 17.10 31.02
CA PRO A 472 19.66 15.75 31.28
C PRO A 472 19.76 15.41 32.77
N LYS A 473 20.11 16.39 33.62
CA LYS A 473 20.19 16.16 35.07
C LYS A 473 18.81 15.93 35.67
N ALA A 474 17.81 16.73 35.28
CA ALA A 474 16.44 16.53 35.74
C ALA A 474 15.84 15.20 35.22
N ALA A 475 16.21 14.78 34.01
CA ALA A 475 15.83 13.49 33.45
C ALA A 475 16.45 12.33 34.25
N ALA A 476 17.75 12.37 34.51
CA ALA A 476 18.45 11.40 35.36
C ALA A 476 17.86 11.32 36.78
N GLU A 477 17.54 12.47 37.39
CA GLU A 477 16.89 12.51 38.70
C GLU A 477 15.49 11.88 38.72
N LEU A 478 14.75 11.94 37.60
CA LEU A 478 13.46 11.26 37.46
C LEU A 478 13.65 9.76 37.20
N ALA A 479 14.60 9.41 36.33
CA ALA A 479 14.96 8.02 36.02
C ALA A 479 15.35 7.24 37.28
N ALA A 480 16.25 7.79 38.11
CA ALA A 480 16.71 7.16 39.36
C ALA A 480 15.62 7.03 40.43
N LYS A 481 14.50 7.77 40.32
CA LYS A 481 13.37 7.73 41.26
C LYS A 481 12.18 6.89 40.78
N SER A 482 12.27 6.31 39.59
CA SER A 482 11.17 5.57 38.95
C SER A 482 11.51 4.10 38.84
N ASP A 483 10.49 3.25 38.95
CA ASP A 483 10.67 1.79 38.88
C ASP A 483 10.98 1.33 37.45
N LEU A 484 10.51 2.08 36.46
CA LEU A 484 10.72 1.83 35.03
C LEU A 484 10.98 3.16 34.31
N VAL A 485 11.86 3.13 33.31
CA VAL A 485 12.07 4.25 32.38
C VAL A 485 11.64 3.84 30.98
N LEU A 486 10.83 4.66 30.34
CA LEU A 486 10.55 4.61 28.90
C LEU A 486 11.28 5.78 28.25
N LEU A 487 12.42 5.51 27.62
CA LEU A 487 13.21 6.51 26.92
C LEU A 487 12.80 6.53 25.43
N MET A 488 12.15 7.60 25.00
CA MET A 488 11.74 7.78 23.60
C MET A 488 12.66 8.75 22.88
N ILE A 489 13.40 8.26 21.90
CA ILE A 489 14.42 8.99 21.13
C ILE A 489 14.28 8.69 19.65
N GLY A 490 14.83 9.54 18.79
CA GLY A 490 14.66 9.35 17.36
C GLY A 490 15.35 10.38 16.48
N ASP A 491 15.02 10.33 15.19
CA ASP A 491 15.47 11.29 14.18
C ASP A 491 14.30 12.13 13.62
N ASN A 492 14.65 13.15 12.84
CA ASN A 492 13.67 13.99 12.15
C ASN A 492 14.23 14.48 10.80
N PRO A 493 14.54 13.58 9.85
CA PRO A 493 14.98 13.96 8.51
C PRO A 493 13.81 14.53 7.73
N HIS A 494 14.13 15.26 6.66
CA HIS A 494 13.15 15.96 5.83
C HIS A 494 13.49 15.82 4.36
N GLU A 495 12.48 15.93 3.51
CA GLU A 495 12.69 16.24 2.10
C GLU A 495 13.67 17.42 1.96
N THR A 496 14.61 17.29 1.03
CA THR A 496 15.71 18.20 0.65
C THR A 496 17.00 18.13 1.46
N VAL A 497 17.05 17.38 2.56
CA VAL A 497 18.24 17.29 3.43
C VAL A 497 18.44 15.85 3.91
N ASP A 498 19.59 15.26 3.55
CA ASP A 498 20.03 14.00 4.14
C ASP A 498 20.53 14.21 5.57
N ARG A 499 20.52 13.14 6.37
CA ARG A 499 21.09 13.15 7.72
C ARG A 499 22.60 13.38 7.64
N ASP A 500 23.15 14.08 8.62
CA ASP A 500 24.61 14.26 8.76
C ASP A 500 25.27 13.13 9.57
N THR A 501 24.49 12.38 10.36
CA THR A 501 24.96 11.31 11.26
C THR A 501 23.87 10.25 11.45
N LEU A 502 24.30 9.01 11.73
CA LEU A 502 23.43 7.92 12.18
C LEU A 502 23.24 7.88 13.70
N GLY A 503 23.90 8.75 14.47
CA GLY A 503 23.56 9.04 15.86
C GLY A 503 22.26 9.83 16.01
N PHE A 504 22.00 10.35 17.20
CA PHE A 504 20.80 11.13 17.51
C PHE A 504 21.10 12.64 17.42
N PRO A 505 20.77 13.30 16.29
CA PRO A 505 21.17 14.68 16.07
C PRO A 505 20.45 15.63 17.03
N ALA A 506 21.09 16.77 17.26
CA ALA A 506 20.51 17.92 17.90
C ALA A 506 19.30 18.43 17.10
N LEU A 507 18.16 18.64 17.76
CA LEU A 507 16.95 19.15 17.10
C LEU A 507 16.68 20.59 17.52
N ASN A 508 16.49 21.46 16.52
CA ASN A 508 16.20 22.88 16.73
C ASN A 508 14.70 23.08 16.97
N TYR A 509 14.35 23.66 18.12
CA TYR A 509 12.97 23.99 18.49
C TYR A 509 12.82 25.49 18.76
N GLU A 510 11.59 25.98 18.86
CA GLU A 510 11.28 27.39 19.20
C GLU A 510 11.98 27.89 20.47
N THR A 511 12.35 26.98 21.38
CA THR A 511 13.01 27.30 22.66
C THR A 511 14.54 27.06 22.65
N GLY A 512 15.11 26.64 21.52
CA GLY A 512 16.53 26.37 21.34
C GLY A 512 16.83 24.95 20.87
N LEU A 513 18.13 24.69 20.64
CA LEU A 513 18.68 23.40 20.25
C LEU A 513 18.64 22.42 21.43
N VAL A 514 18.16 21.19 21.21
CA VAL A 514 18.13 20.12 22.21
C VAL A 514 18.93 18.93 21.72
N GLU A 515 19.97 18.56 22.48
CA GLU A 515 20.85 17.42 22.21
C GLU A 515 20.27 16.15 22.87
N GLN A 516 20.18 15.04 22.11
CA GLN A 516 19.67 13.76 22.62
C GLN A 516 20.76 12.90 23.27
N GLU A 517 22.00 12.92 22.77
CA GLU A 517 23.08 12.09 23.32
C GLU A 517 23.35 12.37 24.81
N PRO A 518 23.48 13.64 25.28
CA PRO A 518 23.66 13.89 26.71
C PRO A 518 22.49 13.45 27.58
N LEU A 519 21.27 13.44 27.02
CA LEU A 519 20.09 12.91 27.68
C LEU A 519 20.16 11.38 27.81
N ILE A 520 20.54 10.70 26.72
CA ILE A 520 20.72 9.25 26.69
C ILE A 520 21.76 8.84 27.74
N ASP A 521 22.95 9.43 27.70
CA ASP A 521 24.04 9.15 28.64
C ASP A 521 23.58 9.31 30.10
N ALA A 522 22.88 10.41 30.41
CA ALA A 522 22.40 10.70 31.76
C ALA A 522 21.33 9.71 32.23
N VAL A 523 20.47 9.20 31.33
CA VAL A 523 19.46 8.17 31.66
C VAL A 523 20.12 6.80 31.86
N MET A 524 21.08 6.43 31.00
CA MET A 524 21.80 5.17 31.13
C MET A 524 22.58 5.10 32.44
N GLU A 525 23.32 6.17 32.80
CA GLU A 525 24.02 6.26 34.08
C GLU A 525 23.08 6.15 35.28
N ALA A 526 21.85 6.67 35.16
CA ALA A 526 20.89 6.70 36.25
C ALA A 526 20.09 5.40 36.43
N ASN A 527 19.67 4.73 35.34
CA ASN A 527 18.74 3.60 35.40
C ASN A 527 18.71 2.70 34.13
N ALA A 528 19.84 2.35 33.52
CA ALA A 528 19.86 1.52 32.30
C ALA A 528 19.13 0.16 32.45
N GLU A 529 19.32 -0.53 33.57
CA GLU A 529 18.79 -1.88 33.82
C GLU A 529 17.26 -1.97 33.86
N ASN A 530 16.56 -0.85 34.07
CA ASN A 530 15.10 -0.74 34.02
C ASN A 530 14.62 0.20 32.90
N THR A 531 15.45 0.43 31.87
CA THR A 531 15.11 1.30 30.75
C THR A 531 14.65 0.50 29.53
N VAL A 532 13.47 0.80 29.01
CA VAL A 532 13.05 0.42 27.66
C VAL A 532 13.29 1.59 26.73
N VAL A 533 14.05 1.37 25.66
CA VAL A 533 14.22 2.38 24.62
C VAL A 533 13.19 2.18 23.51
N VAL A 534 12.41 3.22 23.23
CA VAL A 534 11.48 3.26 22.10
C VAL A 534 12.05 4.17 21.03
N LEU A 535 12.50 3.57 19.94
CA LEU A 535 13.10 4.26 18.81
C LEU A 535 12.00 4.77 17.88
N LYS A 536 12.05 6.07 17.59
CA LYS A 536 11.17 6.73 16.62
C LYS A 536 12.00 7.27 15.48
N THR A 537 12.46 6.36 14.62
CA THR A 537 13.44 6.68 13.56
C THR A 537 12.94 6.36 12.15
N SER A 538 13.47 7.05 11.14
CA SER A 538 13.19 6.76 9.72
C SER A 538 14.00 5.59 9.15
N GLY A 539 14.96 5.08 9.92
CA GLY A 539 15.85 3.99 9.54
C GLY A 539 16.88 3.72 10.63
N THR A 540 18.01 3.12 10.23
CA THR A 540 19.10 2.73 11.11
C THR A 540 19.64 3.91 11.93
N VAL A 541 19.93 3.63 13.21
CA VAL A 541 20.67 4.49 14.13
C VAL A 541 21.76 3.70 14.84
N ILE A 542 22.84 4.37 15.24
CA ILE A 542 23.90 3.76 16.05
C ILE A 542 23.44 3.70 17.51
N MET A 543 23.59 2.53 18.14
CA MET A 543 23.09 2.24 19.48
C MET A 543 24.24 1.75 20.38
N PRO A 544 25.18 2.63 20.81
CA PRO A 544 26.33 2.19 21.61
C PRO A 544 25.92 1.65 22.99
N TRP A 545 24.74 2.03 23.47
CA TRP A 545 24.11 1.63 24.74
C TRP A 545 23.26 0.34 24.63
N LEU A 546 23.19 -0.31 23.46
CA LEU A 546 22.29 -1.44 23.20
C LEU A 546 22.45 -2.57 24.23
N ASP A 547 23.67 -2.85 24.68
CA ASP A 547 23.97 -3.91 25.64
C ASP A 547 23.59 -3.54 27.09
N GLU A 548 23.35 -2.26 27.39
CA GLU A 548 23.06 -1.78 28.75
C GLU A 548 21.58 -1.87 29.11
N VAL A 549 20.69 -1.87 28.11
CA VAL A 549 19.24 -1.83 28.30
C VAL A 549 18.58 -3.20 28.06
N PRO A 550 17.55 -3.58 28.83
CA PRO A 550 16.88 -4.87 28.65
C PRO A 550 16.02 -4.96 27.38
N ALA A 551 15.47 -3.85 26.88
CA ALA A 551 14.54 -3.90 25.75
C ALA A 551 14.61 -2.68 24.83
N VAL A 552 14.42 -2.93 23.53
CA VAL A 552 14.38 -1.92 22.48
C VAL A 552 13.21 -2.21 21.52
N LEU A 553 12.35 -1.22 21.33
CA LEU A 553 11.22 -1.26 20.40
C LEU A 553 11.41 -0.21 19.30
N GLN A 554 11.50 -0.64 18.05
CA GLN A 554 11.45 0.23 16.88
C GLN A 554 9.99 0.54 16.52
N ALA A 555 9.55 1.75 16.82
CA ALA A 555 8.20 2.24 16.54
C ALA A 555 8.10 3.02 15.22
N TRP A 556 9.23 3.32 14.57
CA TRP A 556 9.29 4.17 13.37
C TRP A 556 8.63 5.54 13.62
N TYR A 557 7.84 6.05 12.68
CA TYR A 557 6.87 7.11 12.94
C TYR A 557 5.45 6.50 12.95
N PRO A 558 4.87 6.25 14.12
CA PRO A 558 3.61 5.49 14.24
C PRO A 558 2.36 6.20 13.70
N GLY A 559 2.43 7.50 13.42
CA GLY A 559 1.26 8.27 12.97
C GLY A 559 0.37 8.72 14.13
N MET A 560 -0.90 9.02 13.83
CA MET A 560 -1.80 9.74 14.75
C MET A 560 -2.15 8.96 16.02
N GLU A 561 -1.98 7.64 15.99
CA GLU A 561 -2.30 6.71 17.09
C GLU A 561 -1.06 6.20 17.84
N ASP A 562 0.08 6.87 17.67
CA ASP A 562 1.37 6.57 18.32
C ASP A 562 1.24 6.10 19.76
N GLY A 563 0.63 6.92 20.61
CA GLY A 563 0.55 6.61 22.03
C GLY A 563 -0.17 5.28 22.31
N ASN A 564 -1.32 5.05 21.68
CA ASN A 564 -2.06 3.81 21.89
C ASN A 564 -1.28 2.62 21.32
N ALA A 565 -0.76 2.72 20.10
CA ALA A 565 -0.05 1.62 19.44
C ALA A 565 1.18 1.18 20.25
N VAL A 566 2.06 2.13 20.60
CA VAL A 566 3.27 1.86 21.39
C VAL A 566 2.91 1.30 22.76
N ALA A 567 1.92 1.88 23.45
CA ALA A 567 1.53 1.42 24.78
C ALA A 567 0.95 -0.01 24.77
N ASN A 568 0.15 -0.39 23.76
CA ASN A 568 -0.39 -1.75 23.67
C ASN A 568 0.70 -2.80 23.47
N LEU A 569 1.73 -2.47 22.68
CA LEU A 569 2.88 -3.34 22.49
C LEU A 569 3.66 -3.48 23.79
N LEU A 570 3.97 -2.37 24.46
CA LEU A 570 4.72 -2.39 25.73
C LEU A 570 4.00 -3.20 26.82
N TYR A 571 2.67 -3.16 26.89
CA TYR A 571 1.87 -3.90 27.88
C TYR A 571 1.37 -5.27 27.39
N GLY A 572 1.76 -5.72 26.19
CA GLY A 572 1.37 -7.04 25.69
C GLY A 572 -0.11 -7.20 25.34
N LYS A 573 -0.86 -6.09 25.25
CA LYS A 573 -2.22 -6.11 24.67
C LYS A 573 -2.16 -6.52 23.20
N VAL A 574 -1.07 -6.14 22.53
CA VAL A 574 -0.72 -6.64 21.20
C VAL A 574 0.67 -7.25 21.28
N ASN A 575 0.81 -8.44 20.72
CA ASN A 575 2.10 -9.09 20.55
C ASN A 575 2.83 -8.50 19.33
N PRO A 576 4.06 -7.95 19.49
CA PRO A 576 4.86 -7.45 18.38
C PRO A 576 5.04 -8.51 17.29
N SER A 577 4.84 -8.09 16.04
CA SER A 577 4.90 -8.96 14.86
C SER A 577 5.54 -8.30 13.64
N GLY A 578 6.04 -7.06 13.79
CA GLY A 578 6.74 -6.36 12.73
C GLY A 578 8.09 -7.02 12.45
N LYS A 579 8.52 -6.97 11.19
CA LYS A 579 9.85 -7.43 10.73
C LYS A 579 10.57 -6.26 10.06
N LEU A 580 11.88 -6.12 10.26
CA LEU A 580 12.65 -5.01 9.70
C LEU A 580 12.58 -5.01 8.16
N PRO A 581 12.19 -3.90 7.52
CA PRO A 581 12.23 -3.77 6.06
C PRO A 581 13.60 -3.29 5.55
N MET A 582 14.57 -3.12 6.45
CA MET A 582 15.94 -2.72 6.12
C MET A 582 16.92 -3.27 7.15
N THR A 583 18.18 -3.40 6.77
CA THR A 583 19.23 -3.90 7.64
C THR A 583 19.78 -2.79 8.54
N PHE A 584 19.93 -3.06 9.84
CA PHE A 584 20.54 -2.13 10.79
C PHE A 584 22.02 -2.50 10.96
N GLY A 585 22.87 -1.62 10.45
CA GLY A 585 24.32 -1.70 10.51
C GLY A 585 24.93 -1.23 11.83
N ALA A 586 26.22 -1.51 12.01
CA ALA A 586 26.97 -1.22 13.24
C ALA A 586 27.81 0.06 13.17
N THR A 587 28.00 0.63 11.97
CA THR A 587 28.91 1.77 11.78
C THR A 587 28.28 2.88 10.95
N GLU A 588 28.82 4.10 11.09
CA GLU A 588 28.38 5.26 10.31
C GLU A 588 28.52 5.05 8.79
N ARG A 589 29.49 4.26 8.33
CA ARG A 589 29.82 4.12 6.90
C ARG A 589 30.14 2.68 6.55
N GLU A 590 29.18 1.99 5.92
CA GLU A 590 29.33 0.62 5.41
C GLU A 590 28.44 0.37 4.18
N ALA A 591 28.52 -0.82 3.59
CA ALA A 591 27.69 -1.22 2.45
C ALA A 591 27.66 -0.22 1.27
N ALA A 592 26.47 0.07 0.74
CA ALA A 592 26.24 0.95 -0.42
C ALA A 592 26.61 2.43 -0.18
N PHE A 593 27.14 2.79 0.99
CA PHE A 593 27.49 4.17 1.37
C PHE A 593 28.85 4.27 2.07
N ALA A 594 29.68 3.21 1.92
CA ALA A 594 30.98 3.11 2.56
C ALA A 594 31.99 4.15 2.07
N THR A 595 31.90 4.59 0.81
CA THR A 595 32.85 5.53 0.19
C THR A 595 32.19 6.86 -0.21
N GLU A 596 32.99 7.93 -0.32
CA GLU A 596 32.50 9.23 -0.83
C GLU A 596 31.98 9.13 -2.28
N GLU A 597 32.54 8.25 -3.12
CA GLU A 597 32.03 8.02 -4.48
C GLU A 597 30.62 7.45 -4.47
N GLN A 598 30.29 6.60 -3.49
CA GLN A 598 28.96 5.99 -3.36
C GLN A 598 27.95 6.90 -2.68
N PHE A 599 28.35 7.63 -1.63
CA PHE A 599 27.51 8.60 -0.93
C PHE A 599 28.38 9.68 -0.26
N PRO A 600 28.08 10.99 -0.39
CA PRO A 600 27.01 11.57 -1.21
C PRO A 600 27.40 11.73 -2.69
N GLY A 601 28.60 11.29 -3.10
CA GLY A 601 29.14 11.45 -4.44
C GLY A 601 30.38 12.35 -4.48
N THR A 602 31.04 12.39 -5.64
CA THR A 602 32.24 13.22 -5.89
C THR A 602 31.98 14.21 -7.02
N ARG A 603 32.79 15.28 -7.13
CA ARG A 603 32.56 16.37 -8.10
C ARG A 603 33.19 16.09 -9.47
N HIS A 604 32.40 16.12 -10.53
CA HIS A 604 32.84 15.86 -11.90
C HIS A 604 32.48 16.99 -12.86
N ASP A 605 33.31 17.19 -13.86
CA ASP A 605 33.04 18.12 -14.95
C ASP A 605 32.31 17.38 -16.08
N THR A 606 30.98 17.43 -16.04
CA THR A 606 30.09 16.78 -17.01
C THR A 606 29.59 17.76 -18.07
N GLY A 607 29.96 19.05 -17.97
CA GLY A 607 29.36 20.12 -18.75
C GLY A 607 27.95 20.55 -18.29
N LYS A 608 27.36 19.88 -17.29
CA LYS A 608 26.06 20.24 -16.70
C LYS A 608 26.24 21.10 -15.43
N PRO A 609 25.31 22.02 -15.13
CA PRO A 609 25.38 22.83 -13.92
C PRO A 609 25.16 21.98 -12.66
N GLY A 610 26.11 22.02 -11.73
CA GLY A 610 26.03 21.38 -10.42
C GLY A 610 25.91 22.38 -9.25
N GLY A 611 25.85 21.82 -8.04
CA GLY A 611 25.82 22.57 -6.79
C GLY A 611 24.44 22.65 -6.15
N PRO A 612 24.34 23.20 -4.94
CA PRO A 612 23.10 23.21 -4.18
C PRO A 612 22.03 24.12 -4.79
N GLY A 613 20.78 23.74 -4.60
CA GLY A 613 19.59 24.45 -5.08
C GLY A 613 19.09 23.96 -6.44
N ALA A 614 17.87 24.36 -6.80
CA ALA A 614 17.12 23.79 -7.92
C ALA A 614 17.76 23.97 -9.31
N TYR A 615 18.66 24.93 -9.48
CA TYR A 615 19.38 25.18 -10.74
C TYR A 615 20.90 25.12 -10.57
N GLY A 616 21.35 24.68 -9.39
CA GLY A 616 22.75 24.73 -8.99
C GLY A 616 23.30 26.15 -8.87
N ASN A 617 24.58 26.22 -8.57
CA ASN A 617 25.33 27.47 -8.48
C ASN A 617 26.44 27.55 -9.55
N GLY A 618 26.41 26.64 -10.54
CA GLY A 618 27.42 26.52 -11.60
C GLY A 618 28.68 25.75 -11.19
N SER A 619 28.67 25.09 -10.02
CA SER A 619 29.74 24.17 -9.62
C SER A 619 29.76 22.92 -10.51
N LYS A 620 30.84 22.15 -10.41
CA LYS A 620 30.90 20.79 -10.96
C LYS A 620 29.77 19.92 -10.38
N GLN A 621 29.23 19.05 -11.21
CA GLN A 621 28.14 18.16 -10.83
C GLN A 621 28.60 17.19 -9.75
N LEU A 622 27.77 16.96 -8.73
CA LEU A 622 27.99 15.88 -7.77
C LEU A 622 27.53 14.57 -8.42
N ILE A 623 28.37 13.55 -8.49
CA ILE A 623 28.02 12.23 -9.05
C ILE A 623 28.21 11.17 -7.98
N ALA A 624 27.12 10.46 -7.66
CA ALA A 624 27.15 9.24 -6.86
C ALA A 624 27.25 8.02 -7.78
N LYS A 625 28.21 7.13 -7.54
CA LYS A 625 28.38 5.89 -8.30
C LYS A 625 27.93 4.71 -7.46
N TYR A 626 26.98 3.93 -7.96
CA TYR A 626 26.41 2.79 -7.25
C TYR A 626 27.28 1.55 -7.52
N THR A 627 28.54 1.63 -7.12
CA THR A 627 29.57 0.60 -7.37
C THR A 627 29.34 -0.70 -6.62
N GLU A 628 28.46 -0.68 -5.61
CA GLU A 628 27.98 -1.89 -4.94
C GLU A 628 27.15 -2.80 -5.85
N GLY A 629 26.61 -2.27 -6.96
CA GLY A 629 25.81 -3.06 -7.91
C GLY A 629 24.63 -3.75 -7.22
N LEU A 630 24.60 -5.09 -7.28
CA LEU A 630 23.55 -5.91 -6.66
C LEU A 630 23.75 -6.13 -5.14
N GLU A 631 24.91 -5.79 -4.59
CA GLU A 631 25.23 -5.90 -3.17
C GLU A 631 24.65 -4.70 -2.39
N MET A 632 23.32 -4.61 -2.32
CA MET A 632 22.60 -3.57 -1.57
C MET A 632 21.80 -4.17 -0.40
N GLY A 633 21.82 -3.50 0.75
CA GLY A 633 21.12 -3.96 1.96
C GLY A 633 21.67 -5.30 2.46
N TYR A 634 20.80 -6.19 2.93
CA TYR A 634 21.17 -7.53 3.41
C TYR A 634 21.99 -8.35 2.40
N ARG A 635 21.84 -8.10 1.09
CA ARG A 635 22.63 -8.79 0.06
C ARG A 635 24.12 -8.49 0.22
N TRP A 636 24.48 -7.25 0.59
CA TRP A 636 25.86 -6.87 0.86
C TRP A 636 26.41 -7.60 2.09
N TYR A 637 25.65 -7.59 3.19
CA TYR A 637 26.06 -8.23 4.45
C TYR A 637 26.29 -9.73 4.28
N GLU A 638 25.38 -10.40 3.58
CA GLU A 638 25.52 -11.83 3.28
C GLU A 638 26.71 -12.12 2.35
N ALA A 639 26.85 -11.37 1.25
CA ALA A 639 27.94 -11.56 0.29
C ALA A 639 29.33 -11.33 0.91
N ASN A 640 29.43 -10.39 1.87
CA ASN A 640 30.67 -10.03 2.52
C ASN A 640 30.88 -10.73 3.88
N ASN A 641 29.95 -11.60 4.30
CA ASN A 641 29.97 -12.30 5.58
C ASN A 641 30.18 -11.32 6.76
N VAL A 642 29.43 -10.22 6.75
CA VAL A 642 29.38 -9.22 7.82
C VAL A 642 28.07 -9.38 8.57
N GLU A 643 28.14 -9.57 9.88
CA GLU A 643 26.96 -9.68 10.73
C GLU A 643 26.41 -8.27 11.03
N PRO A 644 25.17 -7.94 10.61
CA PRO A 644 24.54 -6.68 10.97
C PRO A 644 24.09 -6.70 12.44
N VAL A 645 23.81 -5.52 13.01
CA VAL A 645 23.22 -5.42 14.37
C VAL A 645 21.83 -6.07 14.37
N PHE A 646 21.01 -5.74 13.37
CA PHE A 646 19.76 -6.44 13.11
C PHE A 646 19.57 -6.67 11.61
N PRO A 647 19.40 -7.92 11.15
CA PRO A 647 19.30 -8.24 9.73
C PRO A 647 17.93 -7.86 9.14
N PHE A 648 17.86 -7.74 7.81
CA PHE A 648 16.58 -7.61 7.09
C PHE A 648 15.61 -8.74 7.47
N GLY A 649 14.34 -8.39 7.64
CA GLY A 649 13.28 -9.32 8.02
C GLY A 649 13.33 -9.74 9.50
N TYR A 650 14.23 -9.19 10.33
CA TYR A 650 14.31 -9.51 11.76
C TYR A 650 13.19 -8.86 12.57
N GLY A 651 12.70 -9.54 13.61
CA GLY A 651 11.81 -8.98 14.60
C GLY A 651 11.36 -10.02 15.61
N LEU A 652 11.53 -9.71 16.90
CA LEU A 652 11.12 -10.55 18.01
C LEU A 652 9.60 -10.50 18.22
N SER A 653 9.10 -11.48 18.96
CA SER A 653 7.72 -11.61 19.42
C SER A 653 7.71 -12.01 20.90
N TYR A 654 6.59 -11.82 21.59
CA TYR A 654 6.38 -12.39 22.93
C TYR A 654 6.11 -13.90 22.90
N THR A 655 6.04 -14.50 21.71
CA THR A 655 6.03 -15.94 21.52
C THR A 655 7.17 -16.39 20.60
N THR A 656 7.34 -17.70 20.46
CA THR A 656 8.37 -18.31 19.61
C THR A 656 7.74 -19.14 18.50
N PHE A 657 8.38 -19.18 17.33
CA PHE A 657 7.90 -19.94 16.18
C PHE A 657 8.89 -21.00 15.73
N GLU A 658 8.39 -22.15 15.33
CA GLU A 658 9.16 -23.23 14.72
C GLU A 658 8.68 -23.46 13.28
N TYR A 659 9.64 -23.73 12.39
CA TYR A 659 9.38 -24.01 10.98
C TYR A 659 9.72 -25.48 10.70
N ASP A 660 8.81 -26.21 10.06
CA ASP A 660 9.07 -27.59 9.64
C ASP A 660 8.50 -27.93 8.24
N GLY A 661 8.82 -29.13 7.76
CA GLY A 661 8.04 -29.75 6.70
C GLY A 661 8.22 -29.16 5.29
N LEU A 662 9.35 -28.51 4.99
CA LEU A 662 9.60 -27.88 3.68
C LEU A 662 9.45 -28.87 2.51
N LYS A 663 8.51 -28.55 1.62
CA LYS A 663 8.22 -29.23 0.37
C LYS A 663 8.21 -28.22 -0.75
N VAL A 664 9.03 -28.46 -1.76
CA VAL A 664 9.06 -27.68 -2.99
C VAL A 664 8.59 -28.57 -4.13
N LYS A 665 7.54 -28.15 -4.84
CA LYS A 665 6.99 -28.86 -6.01
C LYS A 665 7.15 -27.98 -7.24
N LYS A 666 7.66 -28.57 -8.33
CA LYS A 666 7.66 -27.90 -9.63
C LYS A 666 6.23 -27.79 -10.13
N VAL A 667 5.91 -26.66 -10.72
CA VAL A 667 4.65 -26.42 -11.42
C VAL A 667 4.98 -26.37 -12.90
N GLN A 668 4.28 -27.17 -13.70
CA GLN A 668 4.45 -27.19 -15.15
C GLN A 668 3.26 -26.51 -15.82
N GLY A 669 3.53 -25.74 -16.88
CA GLY A 669 2.54 -25.22 -17.81
C GLY A 669 2.93 -25.62 -19.23
N LYS A 670 2.00 -26.08 -20.07
CA LYS A 670 2.24 -26.47 -21.48
C LYS A 670 3.54 -27.26 -21.77
N GLY A 671 4.04 -28.06 -20.81
CA GLY A 671 5.28 -28.84 -20.94
C GLY A 671 6.58 -28.13 -20.55
N THR A 672 6.55 -26.87 -20.13
CA THR A 672 7.68 -26.13 -19.53
C THR A 672 7.46 -25.91 -18.04
N LEU A 673 8.54 -25.63 -17.30
CA LEU A 673 8.42 -25.09 -15.94
C LEU A 673 7.62 -23.78 -16.00
N SER A 674 6.67 -23.61 -15.09
CA SER A 674 5.91 -22.36 -14.94
C SER A 674 6.08 -21.73 -13.55
N GLY A 675 6.70 -22.46 -12.61
CA GLY A 675 6.99 -21.97 -11.26
C GLY A 675 7.26 -23.10 -10.27
N ILE A 676 7.25 -22.75 -8.98
CA ILE A 676 7.31 -23.70 -7.86
C ILE A 676 6.25 -23.38 -6.81
N ASP A 677 5.68 -24.42 -6.20
CA ASP A 677 4.94 -24.33 -4.93
C ASP A 677 5.90 -24.63 -3.79
N VAL A 678 6.04 -23.68 -2.86
CA VAL A 678 6.81 -23.82 -1.62
C VAL A 678 5.83 -23.96 -0.47
N SER A 679 5.78 -25.16 0.13
CA SER A 679 4.92 -25.48 1.27
C SER A 679 5.75 -25.84 2.49
N PHE A 680 5.37 -25.34 3.67
CA PHE A 680 6.00 -25.62 4.95
C PHE A 680 4.97 -25.39 6.06
N THR A 681 5.30 -25.75 7.30
CA THR A 681 4.43 -25.52 8.46
C THR A 681 5.11 -24.53 9.40
N VAL A 682 4.33 -23.60 9.94
CA VAL A 682 4.75 -22.69 11.01
C VAL A 682 3.94 -23.05 12.25
N LYS A 683 4.62 -23.21 13.37
CA LYS A 683 4.02 -23.53 14.66
C LYS A 683 4.36 -22.46 15.68
N ASN A 684 3.34 -21.99 16.40
CA ASN A 684 3.56 -21.21 17.61
C ASN A 684 3.92 -22.18 18.75
N THR A 685 5.10 -22.00 19.33
CA THR A 685 5.68 -22.88 20.37
C THR A 685 5.69 -22.24 21.75
N GLY A 686 5.33 -20.96 21.86
CA GLY A 686 5.21 -20.28 23.15
C GLY A 686 3.79 -20.30 23.70
N ASP A 687 3.60 -19.53 24.77
CA ASP A 687 2.39 -19.56 25.61
C ASP A 687 1.36 -18.47 25.26
N VAL A 688 1.69 -17.57 24.32
CA VAL A 688 0.80 -16.47 23.90
C VAL A 688 0.58 -16.48 22.39
N ALA A 689 -0.59 -16.00 21.97
CA ALA A 689 -0.91 -15.85 20.56
C ALA A 689 0.05 -14.83 19.91
N GLY A 690 0.37 -15.03 18.63
CA GLY A 690 1.26 -14.15 17.90
C GLY A 690 1.15 -14.34 16.39
N ALA A 691 1.67 -13.37 15.65
CA ALA A 691 1.72 -13.41 14.19
C ALA A 691 3.16 -13.51 13.71
N GLU A 692 3.39 -14.36 12.71
CA GLU A 692 4.71 -14.59 12.10
C GLU A 692 4.67 -14.30 10.61
N ALA A 693 5.62 -13.50 10.13
CA ALA A 693 5.79 -13.19 8.72
C ALA A 693 6.83 -14.13 8.11
N ALA A 694 6.37 -15.32 7.69
CA ALA A 694 7.21 -16.31 7.08
C ALA A 694 7.72 -15.84 5.71
N GLN A 695 9.04 -15.82 5.55
CA GLN A 695 9.74 -15.30 4.38
C GLN A 695 10.33 -16.44 3.55
N VAL A 696 10.28 -16.32 2.22
CA VAL A 696 10.82 -17.28 1.26
C VAL A 696 11.83 -16.59 0.37
N TYR A 697 13.05 -17.11 0.39
CA TYR A 697 14.18 -16.61 -0.39
C TYR A 697 14.64 -17.64 -1.42
N LEU A 698 15.22 -17.16 -2.51
CA LEU A 698 15.88 -17.99 -3.53
C LEU A 698 17.34 -17.60 -3.69
N THR A 699 18.21 -18.61 -3.65
CA THR A 699 19.56 -18.53 -4.24
C THR A 699 19.49 -19.11 -5.65
N LEU A 700 19.92 -18.32 -6.62
CA LEU A 700 20.04 -18.73 -8.03
C LEU A 700 21.36 -19.50 -8.25
N PRO A 701 21.51 -20.25 -9.34
CA PRO A 701 22.80 -20.82 -9.73
C PRO A 701 23.90 -19.75 -9.87
N ASP A 702 25.15 -20.11 -9.54
CA ASP A 702 26.30 -19.19 -9.55
C ASP A 702 26.47 -18.48 -10.91
N GLU A 703 26.12 -19.13 -12.02
CA GLU A 703 26.18 -18.55 -13.36
C GLU A 703 25.26 -17.34 -13.56
N ALA A 704 24.24 -17.15 -12.71
CA ALA A 704 23.38 -15.97 -12.72
C ALA A 704 24.05 -14.72 -12.11
N GLY A 705 25.23 -14.85 -11.49
CA GLY A 705 26.00 -13.72 -10.97
C GLY A 705 25.33 -12.94 -9.83
N GLN A 706 24.45 -13.60 -9.06
CA GLN A 706 23.73 -12.99 -7.95
C GLN A 706 24.59 -13.06 -6.65
N PRO A 707 24.68 -11.98 -5.85
CA PRO A 707 25.59 -11.92 -4.71
C PRO A 707 25.14 -12.74 -3.49
N SER A 708 23.84 -12.98 -3.34
CA SER A 708 23.25 -13.70 -2.21
C SER A 708 21.86 -14.24 -2.57
N LYS A 709 21.19 -14.87 -1.60
CA LYS A 709 19.76 -15.16 -1.73
C LYS A 709 18.95 -13.86 -1.81
N ARG A 710 17.77 -13.92 -2.42
CA ARG A 710 16.83 -12.79 -2.54
C ARG A 710 15.42 -13.16 -2.10
N LEU A 711 14.71 -12.23 -1.47
CA LEU A 711 13.30 -12.40 -1.10
C LEU A 711 12.46 -12.56 -2.38
N VAL A 712 11.65 -13.61 -2.44
CA VAL A 712 10.77 -13.87 -3.59
C VAL A 712 9.30 -14.05 -3.21
N ASN A 713 9.01 -14.32 -1.95
CA ASN A 713 7.65 -14.31 -1.42
C ASN A 713 7.65 -14.24 0.12
N PHE A 714 6.51 -13.90 0.71
CA PHE A 714 6.27 -13.98 2.14
C PHE A 714 4.77 -14.20 2.43
N LYS A 715 4.46 -14.74 3.61
CA LYS A 715 3.09 -14.87 4.11
C LYS A 715 3.07 -14.65 5.63
N LYS A 716 2.29 -13.66 6.06
CA LYS A 716 1.96 -13.48 7.47
C LYS A 716 0.85 -14.44 7.91
N VAL A 717 1.03 -15.05 9.07
CA VAL A 717 0.07 -15.98 9.70
C VAL A 717 -0.08 -15.68 11.17
N ASP A 718 -1.33 -15.54 11.63
CA ASP A 718 -1.67 -15.51 13.06
C ASP A 718 -1.76 -16.94 13.60
N LEU A 719 -1.26 -17.18 14.80
CA LEU A 719 -1.22 -18.51 15.43
C LEU A 719 -1.53 -18.41 16.93
N GLU A 720 -2.52 -19.18 17.39
CA GLU A 720 -2.77 -19.41 18.81
C GLU A 720 -1.64 -20.22 19.47
N PRO A 721 -1.48 -20.19 20.80
CA PRO A 721 -0.48 -21.01 21.51
C PRO A 721 -0.56 -22.49 21.14
N GLY A 722 0.55 -23.07 20.68
CA GLY A 722 0.62 -24.47 20.24
C GLY A 722 0.02 -24.77 18.86
N GLU A 723 -0.65 -23.81 18.21
CA GLU A 723 -1.24 -23.98 16.89
C GLU A 723 -0.15 -24.18 15.82
N SER A 724 -0.46 -24.98 14.80
CA SER A 724 0.38 -25.15 13.61
C SER A 724 -0.43 -24.89 12.35
N LYS A 725 0.06 -24.03 11.45
CA LYS A 725 -0.56 -23.75 10.15
C LYS A 725 0.37 -24.15 9.02
N GLN A 726 -0.18 -24.85 8.03
CA GLN A 726 0.51 -25.09 6.77
C GLN A 726 0.43 -23.84 5.91
N VAL A 727 1.60 -23.34 5.51
CA VAL A 727 1.77 -22.24 4.56
C VAL A 727 2.10 -22.83 3.20
N THR A 728 1.51 -22.30 2.14
CA THR A 728 1.92 -22.58 0.76
C THR A 728 1.96 -21.26 -0.01
N VAL A 729 3.11 -20.98 -0.61
CA VAL A 729 3.29 -19.82 -1.49
C VAL A 729 3.71 -20.31 -2.87
N ARG A 730 3.13 -19.68 -3.90
CA ARG A 730 3.49 -19.89 -5.30
C ARG A 730 4.54 -18.86 -5.69
N VAL A 731 5.58 -19.32 -6.40
CA VAL A 731 6.54 -18.46 -7.09
C VAL A 731 6.46 -18.82 -8.58
N ASN A 732 5.86 -17.96 -9.40
CA ASN A 732 5.72 -18.23 -10.83
C ASN A 732 6.89 -17.66 -11.61
N GLN A 733 7.22 -18.30 -12.73
CA GLN A 733 8.25 -17.79 -13.64
C GLN A 733 7.83 -16.49 -14.32
N ALA A 734 6.53 -16.32 -14.57
CA ALA A 734 5.98 -15.15 -15.25
C ALA A 734 5.65 -13.99 -14.28
N ASP A 735 5.94 -14.13 -12.98
CA ASP A 735 5.70 -13.04 -12.04
C ASP A 735 6.62 -11.85 -12.39
N SER A 736 6.08 -10.63 -12.23
CA SER A 736 6.71 -9.35 -12.60
C SER A 736 8.02 -9.06 -11.87
N ASN A 737 8.30 -9.78 -10.76
CA ASN A 737 9.53 -9.67 -9.98
C ASN A 737 10.66 -10.59 -10.46
N HIS A 738 10.47 -11.32 -11.58
CA HIS A 738 11.50 -12.15 -12.22
C HIS A 738 12.21 -13.14 -11.28
N PRO A 739 11.48 -13.95 -10.49
CA PRO A 739 12.05 -14.62 -9.32
C PRO A 739 13.10 -15.69 -9.67
N PHE A 740 13.14 -16.17 -10.92
CA PHE A 740 14.15 -17.12 -11.42
C PHE A 740 15.11 -16.54 -12.46
N SER A 741 14.96 -15.26 -12.80
CA SER A 741 15.74 -14.62 -13.86
C SER A 741 16.75 -13.62 -13.30
N TYR A 742 17.73 -13.27 -14.12
CA TYR A 742 18.70 -12.20 -13.92
C TYR A 742 18.80 -11.40 -15.21
N PHE A 743 19.19 -10.13 -15.11
CA PHE A 743 19.22 -9.23 -16.26
C PHE A 743 20.58 -9.30 -16.96
N VAL A 744 20.57 -9.56 -18.27
CA VAL A 744 21.77 -9.59 -19.11
C VAL A 744 21.78 -8.34 -19.98
N PRO A 745 22.61 -7.33 -19.68
CA PRO A 745 22.71 -6.13 -20.49
C PRO A 745 23.33 -6.43 -21.85
N GLU A 746 22.87 -5.73 -22.89
CA GLU A 746 23.49 -5.81 -24.23
C GLU A 746 24.87 -5.15 -24.24
N GLU A 747 24.97 -3.96 -23.65
CA GLU A 747 26.21 -3.19 -23.50
C GLU A 747 26.49 -2.84 -22.03
N PRO A 748 27.04 -3.77 -21.21
CA PRO A 748 27.18 -3.61 -19.76
C PRO A 748 27.96 -2.36 -19.32
N ASP A 749 28.91 -1.89 -20.13
CA ASP A 749 29.75 -0.72 -19.82
C ASP A 749 29.13 0.60 -20.30
N ASN A 750 28.09 0.55 -21.14
CA ASN A 750 27.40 1.73 -21.65
C ASN A 750 26.18 2.05 -20.79
N LEU A 751 26.41 2.82 -19.72
CA LEU A 751 25.34 3.18 -18.78
C LEU A 751 24.20 3.98 -19.41
N ALA A 752 24.41 4.65 -20.54
CA ALA A 752 23.36 5.41 -21.22
C ALA A 752 22.25 4.50 -21.78
N ASN A 753 22.59 3.26 -22.13
CA ASN A 753 21.68 2.25 -22.68
C ASN A 753 21.39 1.17 -21.62
N TRP A 754 21.17 1.59 -20.38
CA TRP A 754 21.03 0.65 -19.27
C TRP A 754 19.76 -0.20 -19.36
N ALA A 755 18.74 0.25 -20.10
CA ALA A 755 17.53 -0.52 -20.31
C ALA A 755 17.77 -1.63 -21.32
N ASP A 756 18.70 -1.50 -22.28
CA ASP A 756 18.99 -2.51 -23.31
C ASP A 756 19.54 -3.82 -22.74
N GLY A 757 18.90 -4.92 -23.10
CA GLY A 757 19.17 -6.25 -22.55
C GLY A 757 17.91 -7.09 -22.36
N GLU A 758 18.11 -8.30 -21.87
CA GLU A 758 17.09 -9.35 -21.77
C GLU A 758 17.14 -10.03 -20.39
N TRP A 759 15.98 -10.44 -19.89
CA TRP A 759 15.90 -11.31 -18.72
C TRP A 759 16.21 -12.75 -19.11
N ALA A 760 17.22 -13.35 -18.49
CA ALA A 760 17.64 -14.72 -18.76
C ALA A 760 17.40 -15.62 -17.55
N THR A 761 17.15 -16.91 -17.79
CA THR A 761 17.14 -17.95 -16.75
C THR A 761 18.32 -18.89 -16.92
N VAL A 762 18.79 -19.49 -15.81
CA VAL A 762 19.84 -20.52 -15.82
C VAL A 762 19.22 -21.87 -15.45
N ASP A 763 19.46 -22.90 -16.25
CA ASP A 763 19.17 -24.28 -15.86
C ASP A 763 20.17 -24.70 -14.78
N GLY A 764 19.71 -25.21 -13.66
CA GLY A 764 20.62 -25.55 -12.58
C GLY A 764 19.96 -25.78 -11.25
N LYS A 765 20.78 -25.69 -10.21
CA LYS A 765 20.39 -25.96 -8.84
C LYS A 765 20.00 -24.66 -8.15
N TYR A 766 18.72 -24.49 -7.87
CA TYR A 766 18.19 -23.37 -7.09
C TYR A 766 18.06 -23.81 -5.64
N ARG A 767 18.35 -22.93 -4.69
CA ARG A 767 18.10 -23.20 -3.27
C ARG A 767 16.95 -22.34 -2.76
N VAL A 768 15.93 -23.00 -2.24
CA VAL A 768 14.83 -22.37 -1.50
C VAL A 768 15.24 -22.28 -0.03
N HIS A 769 15.14 -21.09 0.54
CA HIS A 769 15.32 -20.86 1.98
C HIS A 769 14.00 -20.34 2.56
N VAL A 770 13.62 -20.83 3.74
CA VAL A 770 12.41 -20.40 4.47
C VAL A 770 12.74 -20.15 5.92
N GLY A 771 12.25 -19.04 6.46
CA GLY A 771 12.36 -18.70 7.88
C GLY A 771 11.72 -17.38 8.27
N GLY A 772 12.13 -16.87 9.43
CA GLY A 772 11.56 -15.67 10.06
C GLY A 772 12.34 -14.39 9.78
N SER A 773 13.53 -14.47 9.18
CA SER A 773 14.34 -13.33 8.73
C SER A 773 15.32 -13.74 7.62
N SER A 774 16.05 -12.79 7.04
CA SER A 774 17.13 -13.10 6.08
C SER A 774 18.27 -13.92 6.71
N ALA A 775 18.60 -13.67 7.98
CA ALA A 775 19.67 -14.38 8.68
C ALA A 775 19.23 -15.71 9.31
N ASP A 776 17.93 -15.90 9.55
CA ASP A 776 17.37 -17.11 10.18
C ASP A 776 16.40 -17.82 9.22
N THR A 777 16.97 -18.72 8.41
CA THR A 777 16.24 -19.58 7.46
C THR A 777 16.47 -21.06 7.77
N PRO A 778 15.84 -21.62 8.81
CA PRO A 778 16.12 -22.98 9.30
C PRO A 778 15.74 -24.08 8.30
N LEU A 779 14.91 -23.77 7.31
CA LEU A 779 14.52 -24.70 6.27
C LEU A 779 15.18 -24.34 4.94
N GLU A 780 15.96 -25.26 4.40
CA GLU A 780 16.56 -25.12 3.08
C GLU A 780 16.29 -26.35 2.22
N LYS A 781 16.07 -26.12 0.92
CA LYS A 781 15.95 -27.20 -0.04
C LYS A 781 16.48 -26.82 -1.40
N ASP A 782 17.40 -27.64 -1.87
CA ASP A 782 17.88 -27.58 -3.24
C ASP A 782 16.88 -28.22 -4.20
N ILE A 783 16.60 -27.55 -5.32
CA ILE A 783 15.73 -28.02 -6.38
C ILE A 783 16.39 -27.80 -7.76
N PRO A 784 16.55 -28.85 -8.58
CA PRO A 784 17.02 -28.68 -9.94
C PRO A 784 15.89 -28.12 -10.80
N LEU A 785 16.08 -26.96 -11.43
CA LEU A 785 15.11 -26.36 -12.35
C LEU A 785 15.70 -26.31 -13.76
N ASN A 786 14.89 -26.72 -14.73
CA ASN A 786 15.20 -26.64 -16.15
C ASN A 786 14.07 -25.85 -16.81
N PHE A 787 14.41 -24.77 -17.49
CA PHE A 787 13.47 -23.86 -18.16
C PHE A 787 13.30 -24.21 -19.64
N LYS A 788 14.22 -25.00 -20.21
CA LYS A 788 14.10 -25.56 -21.56
C LYS A 788 13.22 -26.81 -21.57
N VAL A 789 12.41 -26.98 -22.62
CA VAL A 789 11.64 -28.22 -22.87
C VAL A 789 12.63 -29.36 -23.09
N SER A 790 12.58 -30.41 -22.26
CA SER A 790 13.19 -31.69 -22.61
C SER A 790 12.32 -32.38 -23.66
N GLU A 791 12.87 -32.68 -24.83
CA GLU A 791 12.19 -33.53 -25.83
C GLU A 791 12.05 -34.99 -25.37
N ASP A 792 12.62 -35.36 -24.22
CA ASP A 792 12.51 -36.69 -23.63
C ASP A 792 11.77 -36.62 -22.29
N ASP A 793 10.48 -36.97 -22.33
CA ASP A 793 9.82 -37.81 -21.32
C ASP A 793 8.52 -38.38 -21.94
N GLY A 794 8.69 -39.02 -23.10
CA GLY A 794 7.67 -39.88 -23.68
C GLY A 794 7.58 -41.20 -22.92
N LYS A 795 6.83 -41.22 -21.81
CA LYS A 795 6.14 -42.39 -21.22
C LYS A 795 5.35 -41.96 -19.98
N ASP A 796 4.12 -41.47 -20.17
CA ASP A 796 2.97 -42.21 -19.65
C ASP A 796 1.66 -41.81 -20.33
N ASN A 797 0.76 -42.78 -20.39
CA ASN A 797 -0.45 -42.80 -21.16
C ASN A 797 -1.56 -41.89 -20.59
N GLY A 798 -2.20 -41.14 -21.50
CA GLY A 798 -3.61 -41.41 -21.77
C GLY A 798 -4.66 -40.58 -21.02
N ASN A 799 -5.27 -39.70 -21.82
CA ASN A 799 -6.70 -39.38 -21.91
C ASN A 799 -7.28 -38.12 -21.23
N ASN A 800 -7.65 -37.22 -22.16
CA ASN A 800 -8.86 -36.39 -22.23
C ASN A 800 -8.95 -35.11 -21.40
N GLY A 801 -8.82 -33.99 -22.13
CA GLY A 801 -10.05 -33.32 -22.60
C GLY A 801 -10.12 -31.82 -22.36
N ASN A 802 -9.81 -31.07 -23.43
CA ASN A 802 -10.26 -29.71 -23.79
C ASN A 802 -11.36 -29.06 -22.92
N ASN A 803 -11.22 -27.78 -22.56
CA ASN A 803 -11.55 -26.65 -23.43
C ASN A 803 -11.25 -25.31 -22.74
N GLY A 804 -10.64 -24.38 -23.49
CA GLY A 804 -10.41 -22.99 -23.09
C GLY A 804 -9.97 -22.19 -24.30
N ASN A 805 -10.90 -21.97 -25.23
CA ASN A 805 -10.75 -21.07 -26.38
C ASN A 805 -10.88 -19.61 -25.93
N ASN A 806 -9.95 -18.79 -26.43
CA ASN A 806 -10.17 -17.63 -27.32
C ASN A 806 -9.57 -16.30 -26.85
N GLY A 807 -8.65 -15.84 -27.70
CA GLY A 807 -8.12 -14.49 -27.82
C GLY A 807 -7.26 -14.40 -29.09
N ASN A 808 -7.88 -14.56 -30.27
CA ASN A 808 -7.33 -14.09 -31.56
C ASN A 808 -7.31 -12.54 -31.49
N ASN A 809 -6.40 -11.77 -32.09
CA ASN A 809 -5.95 -11.80 -33.48
C ASN A 809 -4.82 -10.76 -33.66
N GLY A 810 -3.88 -11.03 -34.57
CA GLY A 810 -2.87 -10.09 -35.03
C GLY A 810 -2.02 -10.76 -36.11
N ASN A 811 -2.57 -10.87 -37.31
CA ASN A 811 -1.97 -11.58 -38.44
C ASN A 811 -1.07 -10.64 -39.27
N ASN A 812 -0.06 -11.27 -39.89
CA ASN A 812 0.72 -10.88 -41.07
C ASN A 812 1.92 -9.92 -40.93
N GLY A 813 3.11 -10.53 -40.94
CA GLY A 813 4.24 -10.12 -41.77
C GLY A 813 5.07 -11.36 -42.15
N ASN A 814 4.93 -11.85 -43.39
CA ASN A 814 5.60 -13.06 -43.87
C ASN A 814 6.65 -12.72 -44.95
N ASN A 815 7.79 -13.40 -44.84
CA ASN A 815 8.84 -13.70 -45.83
C ASN A 815 9.92 -12.68 -46.22
N GLY A 816 11.17 -13.16 -46.07
CA GLY A 816 12.34 -12.70 -46.83
C GLY A 816 13.67 -13.38 -46.47
N ASN A 817 13.79 -14.70 -46.72
CA ASN A 817 15.02 -15.49 -46.62
C ASN A 817 16.23 -14.92 -47.42
N ASN A 818 17.42 -15.01 -46.83
CA ASN A 818 18.73 -15.32 -47.45
C ASN A 818 19.77 -15.41 -46.31
N GLY A 819 20.65 -16.40 -46.16
CA GLY A 819 20.98 -17.57 -46.96
C GLY A 819 22.34 -18.10 -46.49
N ASN A 820 22.43 -19.43 -46.37
CA ASN A 820 23.60 -20.30 -46.54
C ASN A 820 24.83 -20.26 -45.61
N ASN A 821 25.02 -21.42 -44.98
CA ASN A 821 26.21 -22.28 -45.00
C ASN A 821 27.60 -21.68 -44.71
N GLY A 822 28.27 -22.28 -43.73
CA GLY A 822 29.55 -22.92 -44.05
C GLY A 822 30.57 -23.04 -42.93
N ASN A 823 30.78 -24.30 -42.54
CA ASN A 823 32.09 -24.95 -42.36
C ASN A 823 32.90 -24.81 -41.07
N ASN A 824 33.05 -25.99 -40.44
CA ASN A 824 34.29 -26.71 -40.12
C ASN A 824 35.39 -26.02 -39.31
N GLY A 825 35.83 -26.71 -38.25
CA GLY A 825 37.26 -26.94 -38.09
C GLY A 825 37.80 -27.22 -36.67
N ASN A 826 37.61 -28.45 -36.20
CA ASN A 826 38.59 -29.34 -35.56
C ASN A 826 39.68 -28.86 -34.55
N ASN A 827 39.74 -29.68 -33.49
CA ASN A 827 40.91 -30.30 -32.84
C ASN A 827 41.81 -29.52 -31.87
N GLY A 828 41.99 -30.13 -30.68
CA GLY A 828 43.35 -30.32 -30.13
C GLY A 828 43.46 -30.40 -28.60
N ASN A 829 43.53 -31.62 -28.07
CA ASN A 829 43.93 -31.98 -26.69
C ASN A 829 45.32 -31.45 -26.27
N ASN A 830 45.52 -31.14 -24.98
CA ASN A 830 46.33 -31.90 -24.00
C ASN A 830 46.70 -31.07 -22.76
N GLY A 831 46.73 -31.71 -21.58
CA GLY A 831 47.55 -31.26 -20.45
C GLY A 831 47.11 -31.76 -19.06
N ASN A 832 47.57 -32.95 -18.66
CA ASN A 832 47.46 -33.52 -17.31
C ASN A 832 48.70 -33.18 -16.45
N ASN A 833 48.51 -32.92 -15.15
CA ASN A 833 49.37 -33.20 -13.96
C ASN A 833 49.06 -32.18 -12.84
N GLY A 834 48.95 -32.50 -11.54
CA GLY A 834 49.18 -33.73 -10.79
C GLY A 834 48.84 -33.54 -9.29
N ASN A 835 48.71 -34.66 -8.58
CA ASN A 835 48.45 -34.78 -7.13
C ASN A 835 49.65 -34.40 -6.24
N ASN A 836 49.41 -33.85 -5.04
CA ASN A 836 49.67 -34.50 -3.72
C ASN A 836 49.56 -33.53 -2.53
N GLY A 837 49.01 -34.01 -1.40
CA GLY A 837 49.27 -33.44 -0.07
C GLY A 837 48.24 -33.75 1.03
N ASN A 838 48.28 -34.95 1.61
CA ASN A 838 47.61 -35.32 2.88
C ASN A 838 48.41 -34.85 4.11
N ASN A 839 47.75 -34.40 5.19
CA ASN A 839 47.71 -35.03 6.54
C ASN A 839 47.33 -34.07 7.67
N GLY A 840 46.49 -34.53 8.60
CA GLY A 840 46.39 -33.96 9.95
C GLY A 840 45.12 -34.28 10.76
N ASN A 841 44.94 -35.53 11.20
CA ASN A 841 43.98 -35.94 12.23
C ASN A 841 44.38 -35.42 13.64
N ASN A 842 43.40 -35.03 14.48
CA ASN A 842 43.03 -35.74 15.73
C ASN A 842 42.15 -34.88 16.66
N GLY A 843 41.13 -35.51 17.27
CA GLY A 843 40.52 -35.04 18.51
C GLY A 843 39.07 -35.48 18.71
N ASN A 844 38.84 -36.77 19.00
CA ASN A 844 37.55 -37.34 19.36
C ASN A 844 37.53 -37.71 20.86
N ASN A 845 36.40 -37.47 21.54
CA ASN A 845 35.86 -38.06 22.80
C ASN A 845 35.20 -36.94 23.64
N GLY A 846 34.00 -37.08 24.21
CA GLY A 846 33.12 -38.23 24.32
C GLY A 846 32.35 -38.19 25.66
N ASN A 847 31.02 -38.15 25.54
CA ASN A 847 29.98 -38.82 26.34
C ASN A 847 29.64 -38.47 27.82
N ASN A 848 28.30 -38.39 27.99
CA ASN A 848 27.41 -38.96 29.01
C ASN A 848 27.05 -38.16 30.28
N GLY A 849 25.74 -37.89 30.41
CA GLY A 849 24.92 -38.73 31.30
C GLY A 849 23.91 -38.06 32.27
N ASN A 850 22.66 -37.97 31.82
CA ASN A 850 21.37 -38.27 32.48
C ASN A 850 21.06 -38.02 33.99
N ASN A 851 19.83 -37.50 34.14
CA ASN A 851 18.74 -37.83 35.09
C ASN A 851 18.69 -37.25 36.52
N GLY A 852 17.54 -36.62 36.80
CA GLY A 852 16.96 -36.46 38.14
C GLY A 852 15.55 -35.85 38.07
N ASN A 853 14.52 -36.71 38.19
CA ASN A 853 13.09 -36.38 38.13
C ASN A 853 12.51 -36.16 39.55
N ASN A 854 11.33 -35.51 39.59
CA ASN A 854 10.29 -35.43 40.65
C ASN A 854 10.33 -34.37 41.77
N GLY A 855 9.29 -33.53 41.75
CA GLY A 855 8.68 -32.87 42.91
C GLY A 855 7.33 -32.24 42.54
N ASN A 856 6.24 -32.96 42.77
CA ASN A 856 4.85 -32.60 42.44
C ASN A 856 4.16 -31.76 43.55
N ASN A 857 3.08 -31.07 43.15
CA ASN A 857 1.97 -30.45 43.92
C ASN A 857 2.05 -28.97 44.35
N GLY A 858 1.09 -28.20 43.82
CA GLY A 858 0.64 -26.91 44.33
C GLY A 858 -0.49 -26.30 43.50
N ASN A 859 -1.63 -26.99 43.42
CA ASN A 859 -2.85 -26.55 42.75
C ASN A 859 -3.46 -25.33 43.48
N ASN A 860 -3.60 -24.19 42.80
CA ASN A 860 -4.56 -23.13 43.13
C ASN A 860 -4.96 -22.44 41.83
N GLY A 861 -6.13 -22.81 41.32
CA GLY A 861 -6.70 -22.22 40.12
C GLY A 861 -7.31 -20.85 40.37
N THR A 862 -7.16 -19.98 39.38
CA THR A 862 -8.04 -18.85 39.03
C THR A 862 -8.02 -18.69 37.51
N PRO A 863 -9.10 -18.21 36.89
CA PRO A 863 -9.66 -18.78 35.66
C PRO A 863 -8.98 -18.36 34.35
N GLU A 864 -9.05 -19.26 33.38
CA GLU A 864 -8.79 -19.05 31.95
C GLU A 864 -9.45 -17.75 31.42
N PRO A 865 -8.77 -16.92 30.60
CA PRO A 865 -9.47 -16.19 29.55
C PRO A 865 -9.76 -17.19 28.42
N LYS A 866 -10.98 -17.72 28.41
CA LYS A 866 -11.55 -18.39 27.23
C LYS A 866 -11.92 -17.33 26.17
N PRO A 867 -12.11 -17.75 24.90
CA PRO A 867 -12.37 -16.88 23.75
C PRO A 867 -13.57 -15.96 24.01
N GLU A 868 -13.55 -14.75 23.45
CA GLU A 868 -14.77 -13.94 23.36
C GLU A 868 -15.90 -14.82 22.84
N LYS A 869 -16.94 -15.01 23.65
CA LYS A 869 -18.07 -15.85 23.26
C LYS A 869 -18.70 -15.26 21.99
N PRO A 870 -19.16 -16.09 21.04
CA PRO A 870 -20.07 -15.62 20.01
C PRO A 870 -21.23 -14.86 20.67
N LEU A 871 -21.54 -13.65 20.19
CA LEU A 871 -22.64 -12.86 20.75
C LEU A 871 -23.99 -13.55 20.53
N PHE A 872 -24.15 -14.40 19.52
CA PHE A 872 -25.38 -15.16 19.29
C PHE A 872 -25.89 -15.88 20.53
N ASP A 873 -27.21 -15.84 20.74
CA ASP A 873 -27.86 -16.81 21.62
C ASP A 873 -27.69 -18.21 21.01
N THR A 874 -26.72 -18.97 21.52
CA THR A 874 -26.40 -20.32 21.06
C THR A 874 -27.53 -21.32 21.32
N THR A 875 -28.56 -20.95 22.09
CA THR A 875 -29.79 -21.74 22.23
C THR A 875 -30.80 -21.49 21.11
N VAL A 876 -30.52 -20.54 20.23
CA VAL A 876 -31.38 -20.12 19.10
C VAL A 876 -30.67 -20.25 17.76
N VAL A 877 -29.37 -19.95 17.71
CA VAL A 877 -28.54 -20.02 16.50
C VAL A 877 -27.50 -21.12 16.64
N ASN A 878 -27.47 -22.05 15.69
CA ASN A 878 -26.38 -23.02 15.57
C ASN A 878 -25.21 -22.36 14.82
N VAL A 879 -24.28 -21.79 15.59
CA VAL A 879 -23.17 -20.98 15.07
C VAL A 879 -22.31 -21.75 14.07
N GLU A 880 -22.05 -23.04 14.29
CA GLU A 880 -21.23 -23.87 13.38
C GLU A 880 -21.90 -24.06 12.02
N VAL A 881 -23.20 -24.33 12.00
CA VAL A 881 -23.96 -24.49 10.74
C VAL A 881 -24.01 -23.17 9.96
N VAL A 882 -24.18 -22.05 10.66
CA VAL A 882 -24.14 -20.73 10.03
C VAL A 882 -22.74 -20.43 9.50
N LYS A 883 -21.70 -20.72 10.28
CA LYS A 883 -20.29 -20.54 9.88
C LYS A 883 -19.96 -21.32 8.61
N GLU A 884 -20.28 -22.60 8.56
CA GLU A 884 -20.07 -23.45 7.38
C GLU A 884 -20.79 -22.89 6.15
N LYS A 885 -22.03 -22.41 6.33
CA LYS A 885 -22.82 -21.80 5.26
C LYS A 885 -22.19 -20.52 4.72
N VAL A 886 -21.66 -19.65 5.59
CA VAL A 886 -21.00 -18.41 5.15
C VAL A 886 -19.65 -18.71 4.50
N ILE A 887 -18.83 -19.61 5.06
CA ILE A 887 -17.56 -20.04 4.46
C ILE A 887 -17.79 -20.57 3.04
N LYS A 888 -18.77 -21.45 2.86
CA LYS A 888 -19.12 -21.98 1.53
C LYS A 888 -19.55 -20.88 0.55
N ALA A 889 -20.21 -19.83 1.04
CA ALA A 889 -20.58 -18.68 0.22
C ALA A 889 -19.35 -17.85 -0.17
N LEU A 890 -18.41 -17.64 0.75
CA LEU A 890 -17.15 -16.91 0.51
C LEU A 890 -16.23 -17.66 -0.45
N GLU A 891 -16.15 -18.99 -0.36
CA GLU A 891 -15.36 -19.84 -1.26
C GLU A 891 -15.98 -19.97 -2.66
N SER A 892 -17.23 -19.54 -2.85
CA SER A 892 -17.93 -19.67 -4.11
C SER A 892 -17.41 -18.67 -5.15
N THR A 893 -16.94 -19.19 -6.29
CA THR A 893 -16.54 -18.39 -7.47
C THR A 893 -17.73 -17.89 -8.30
N ALA A 894 -18.97 -18.24 -7.93
CA ALA A 894 -20.17 -17.83 -8.64
C ALA A 894 -20.49 -16.36 -8.34
N ILE A 895 -20.30 -15.47 -9.30
CA ILE A 895 -20.66 -14.06 -9.16
C ILE A 895 -22.19 -13.92 -9.23
N VAL A 896 -22.80 -13.27 -8.23
CA VAL A 896 -24.25 -12.99 -8.22
C VAL A 896 -24.46 -11.49 -8.37
N GLU A 897 -24.77 -11.06 -9.59
CA GLU A 897 -25.01 -9.65 -9.92
C GLU A 897 -26.50 -9.34 -10.06
N PHE A 898 -26.88 -8.10 -9.72
CA PHE A 898 -28.20 -7.55 -9.97
C PHE A 898 -28.07 -6.31 -10.84
N LYS A 899 -28.96 -6.13 -11.81
CA LYS A 899 -28.84 -5.09 -12.84
C LYS A 899 -28.77 -3.65 -12.29
N ASP A 900 -29.29 -3.43 -11.10
CA ASP A 900 -29.42 -2.13 -10.43
C ASP A 900 -28.47 -1.97 -9.23
N VAL A 901 -27.60 -2.96 -9.00
CA VAL A 901 -26.56 -2.89 -7.97
C VAL A 901 -25.22 -2.72 -8.67
N LEU A 902 -24.81 -1.45 -8.81
CA LEU A 902 -23.48 -1.13 -9.32
C LEU A 902 -22.40 -1.58 -8.33
N LYS A 903 -21.22 -1.99 -8.82
CA LYS A 903 -20.09 -2.38 -7.96
C LYS A 903 -19.66 -1.29 -6.98
N THR A 904 -19.87 -0.02 -7.33
CA THR A 904 -19.60 1.15 -6.49
C THR A 904 -20.69 1.44 -5.45
N ASN A 905 -21.78 0.67 -5.42
CA ASN A 905 -22.81 0.84 -4.41
C ASN A 905 -22.27 0.40 -3.03
N TRP A 906 -22.47 1.23 -2.00
CA TRP A 906 -22.04 0.96 -0.62
C TRP A 906 -22.51 -0.38 -0.03
N SER A 907 -23.52 -1.01 -0.63
CA SER A 907 -24.08 -2.30 -0.20
C SER A 907 -23.82 -3.45 -1.18
N ALA A 908 -23.05 -3.23 -2.25
CA ALA A 908 -22.84 -4.21 -3.32
C ALA A 908 -22.27 -5.54 -2.78
N SER A 909 -21.18 -5.49 -2.01
CA SER A 909 -20.53 -6.66 -1.41
C SER A 909 -21.45 -7.41 -0.45
N ALA A 910 -22.19 -6.66 0.39
CA ALA A 910 -23.17 -7.24 1.31
C ALA A 910 -24.32 -7.94 0.57
N ILE A 911 -24.82 -7.34 -0.52
CA ILE A 911 -25.90 -7.90 -1.34
C ILE A 911 -25.44 -9.16 -2.06
N GLU A 912 -24.24 -9.15 -2.66
CA GLU A 912 -23.68 -10.33 -3.32
C GLU A 912 -23.51 -11.48 -2.33
N LEU A 913 -22.88 -11.22 -1.18
CA LEU A 913 -22.68 -12.25 -0.16
C LEU A 913 -24.01 -12.79 0.38
N ALA A 914 -24.99 -11.92 0.62
CA ALA A 914 -26.32 -12.34 1.05
C ALA A 914 -27.03 -13.24 0.04
N ALA A 915 -26.83 -12.98 -1.26
CA ALA A 915 -27.37 -13.80 -2.33
C ALA A 915 -26.64 -15.15 -2.42
N LYS A 916 -25.31 -15.18 -2.22
CA LYS A 916 -24.51 -16.42 -2.15
C LYS A 916 -24.87 -17.29 -0.95
N ILE A 917 -25.09 -16.67 0.23
CA ILE A 917 -25.61 -17.36 1.43
C ILE A 917 -27.05 -17.85 1.17
N GLY A 918 -27.79 -17.19 0.27
CA GLY A 918 -29.12 -17.62 -0.18
C GLY A 918 -30.26 -17.15 0.71
N PHE A 919 -30.06 -16.11 1.53
CA PHE A 919 -31.15 -15.51 2.32
C PHE A 919 -31.85 -14.35 1.62
N VAL A 920 -31.28 -13.83 0.53
CA VAL A 920 -31.96 -12.94 -0.41
C VAL A 920 -31.88 -13.45 -1.85
N ARG A 921 -32.79 -12.94 -2.67
CA ARG A 921 -32.85 -13.16 -4.12
C ARG A 921 -33.35 -11.89 -4.80
N GLY A 922 -32.98 -11.72 -6.06
CA GLY A 922 -33.48 -10.64 -6.91
C GLY A 922 -34.94 -10.85 -7.29
N TYR A 923 -35.51 -9.81 -7.89
CA TYR A 923 -36.81 -9.84 -8.53
C TYR A 923 -36.70 -10.53 -9.91
N THR A 924 -37.84 -10.96 -10.45
CA THR A 924 -37.92 -11.66 -11.75
C THR A 924 -37.41 -10.83 -12.93
N ASP A 925 -37.28 -9.52 -12.76
CA ASP A 925 -36.73 -8.60 -13.76
C ASP A 925 -35.21 -8.40 -13.64
N GLY A 926 -34.53 -9.17 -12.78
CA GLY A 926 -33.09 -9.12 -12.55
C GLY A 926 -32.60 -8.01 -11.62
N SER A 927 -33.51 -7.22 -11.00
CA SER A 927 -33.14 -6.20 -10.01
C SER A 927 -33.06 -6.75 -8.58
N PHE A 928 -32.30 -6.09 -7.71
CA PHE A 928 -32.36 -6.24 -6.27
C PHE A 928 -33.31 -5.23 -5.62
N LYS A 929 -33.43 -4.02 -6.18
CA LYS A 929 -34.15 -2.85 -5.66
C LYS A 929 -33.64 -2.40 -4.29
N THR A 930 -32.42 -1.86 -4.27
CA THR A 930 -31.68 -1.41 -3.06
C THR A 930 -32.54 -0.54 -2.13
N ASP A 931 -33.26 0.43 -2.69
CA ASP A 931 -34.04 1.42 -1.93
C ASP A 931 -35.46 0.97 -1.59
N ALA A 932 -35.89 -0.20 -2.08
CA ALA A 932 -37.21 -0.74 -1.78
C ALA A 932 -37.37 -0.93 -0.27
N LYS A 933 -38.51 -0.48 0.25
CA LYS A 933 -38.83 -0.60 1.67
C LYS A 933 -39.19 -2.04 2.02
N VAL A 934 -38.66 -2.51 3.14
CA VAL A 934 -38.85 -3.90 3.60
C VAL A 934 -40.03 -3.99 4.57
N THR A 935 -40.86 -5.00 4.39
CA THR A 935 -41.93 -5.33 5.34
C THR A 935 -41.41 -6.15 6.52
N ARG A 936 -42.14 -6.16 7.63
CA ARG A 936 -41.82 -6.96 8.82
C ARG A 936 -41.74 -8.46 8.50
N ALA A 937 -42.60 -8.97 7.61
CA ALA A 937 -42.54 -10.34 7.13
C ALA A 937 -41.29 -10.66 6.29
N GLU A 938 -40.88 -9.74 5.42
CA GLU A 938 -39.65 -9.90 4.63
C GLU A 938 -38.41 -9.91 5.51
N PHE A 939 -38.28 -8.97 6.44
CA PHE A 939 -37.14 -8.92 7.35
C PHE A 939 -37.06 -10.19 8.22
N ALA A 940 -38.19 -10.63 8.80
CA ALA A 940 -38.25 -11.88 9.56
C ALA A 940 -37.78 -13.09 8.74
N THR A 941 -38.18 -13.16 7.47
CA THR A 941 -37.76 -14.24 6.57
C THR A 941 -36.27 -14.17 6.24
N MET A 942 -35.73 -12.97 5.98
CA MET A 942 -34.30 -12.78 5.71
C MET A 942 -33.46 -13.25 6.90
N LEU A 943 -33.83 -12.83 8.12
CA LEU A 943 -33.12 -13.16 9.34
C LEU A 943 -33.12 -14.66 9.65
N VAL A 944 -34.29 -15.30 9.59
CA VAL A 944 -34.41 -16.76 9.81
C VAL A 944 -33.59 -17.54 8.79
N LYS A 945 -33.61 -17.14 7.51
CA LYS A 945 -32.81 -17.81 6.48
C LYS A 945 -31.31 -17.57 6.63
N ALA A 946 -30.90 -16.38 7.07
CA ALA A 946 -29.50 -16.08 7.30
C ALA A 946 -28.93 -16.93 8.43
N LEU A 947 -29.68 -17.07 9.53
CA LEU A 947 -29.21 -17.66 10.78
C LEU A 947 -29.67 -19.11 11.01
N GLY A 948 -30.53 -19.66 10.16
CA GLY A 948 -31.04 -21.03 10.31
C GLY A 948 -31.84 -21.23 11.60
N ILE A 949 -32.64 -20.24 12.00
CA ILE A 949 -33.42 -20.30 13.25
C ILE A 949 -34.60 -21.25 13.08
N GLU A 950 -34.64 -22.31 13.88
CA GLU A 950 -35.72 -23.30 13.90
C GLU A 950 -36.75 -23.00 15.01
N PRO A 951 -38.04 -23.27 14.82
CA PRO A 951 -39.07 -23.01 15.84
C PRO A 951 -38.97 -23.95 17.05
N LYS A 952 -39.12 -23.41 18.26
CA LYS A 952 -39.19 -24.19 19.53
C LYS A 952 -40.59 -24.74 19.83
N GLY A 953 -41.59 -24.41 19.02
CA GLY A 953 -42.97 -24.87 19.14
C GLY A 953 -43.92 -24.09 18.24
N ASP A 954 -45.23 -24.37 18.33
CA ASP A 954 -46.24 -23.62 17.58
C ASP A 954 -46.65 -22.34 18.33
N SER A 955 -46.16 -21.21 17.84
CA SER A 955 -46.47 -19.88 18.35
C SER A 955 -46.75 -18.92 17.19
N SER A 956 -48.00 -18.49 17.03
CA SER A 956 -48.38 -17.56 15.95
C SER A 956 -49.07 -16.31 16.50
N PHE A 957 -48.97 -15.21 15.77
CA PHE A 957 -49.81 -14.03 16.02
C PHE A 957 -51.16 -14.23 15.33
N ALA A 958 -52.20 -13.56 15.82
CA ALA A 958 -53.56 -13.76 15.31
C ALA A 958 -53.67 -13.45 13.80
N ASP A 959 -52.88 -12.48 13.33
CA ASP A 959 -52.86 -11.95 11.96
C ASP A 959 -51.81 -12.61 11.05
N THR A 960 -51.07 -13.61 11.53
CA THR A 960 -50.03 -14.30 10.73
C THR A 960 -50.50 -15.63 10.19
N LYS A 961 -51.71 -16.08 10.56
CA LYS A 961 -52.33 -17.30 10.02
C LYS A 961 -52.57 -17.14 8.51
N GLY A 962 -51.93 -18.00 7.71
CA GLY A 962 -51.99 -17.93 6.25
C GLY A 962 -51.04 -16.91 5.61
N SER A 963 -50.16 -16.26 6.38
CA SER A 963 -49.07 -15.46 5.81
C SER A 963 -48.03 -16.35 5.14
N TRP A 964 -47.47 -15.90 4.03
CA TRP A 964 -46.35 -16.59 3.37
C TRP A 964 -45.09 -16.67 4.23
N ALA A 965 -44.97 -15.80 5.25
CA ALA A 965 -43.87 -15.76 6.22
C ALA A 965 -44.25 -16.40 7.56
N ALA A 966 -45.36 -17.14 7.65
CA ALA A 966 -45.87 -17.68 8.92
C ALA A 966 -44.82 -18.51 9.66
N ASP A 967 -44.06 -19.36 8.96
CA ASP A 967 -43.04 -20.23 9.56
C ASP A 967 -41.86 -19.42 10.12
N ALA A 968 -41.37 -18.43 9.37
CA ALA A 968 -40.28 -17.56 9.83
C ALA A 968 -40.72 -16.72 11.05
N ILE A 969 -41.96 -16.23 11.05
CA ILE A 969 -42.51 -15.48 12.18
C ILE A 969 -42.68 -16.40 13.39
N ASN A 970 -43.13 -17.65 13.20
CA ASN A 970 -43.19 -18.65 14.27
C ASN A 970 -41.80 -18.96 14.84
N ALA A 971 -40.80 -19.14 13.98
CA ALA A 971 -39.42 -19.40 14.41
C ALA A 971 -38.88 -18.28 15.31
N LEU A 972 -39.07 -17.02 14.92
CA LEU A 972 -38.64 -15.89 15.77
C LEU A 972 -39.49 -15.74 17.04
N LYS A 973 -40.81 -15.99 16.98
CA LYS A 973 -41.70 -15.83 18.13
C LYS A 973 -41.48 -16.91 19.18
N SER A 974 -41.38 -18.17 18.76
CA SER A 974 -41.15 -19.31 19.67
C SER A 974 -39.77 -19.30 20.32
N ASN A 975 -38.83 -18.51 19.78
CA ASN A 975 -37.51 -18.25 20.36
C ASN A 975 -37.43 -16.90 21.11
N ASP A 976 -38.57 -16.26 21.42
CA ASP A 976 -38.66 -14.99 22.17
C ASP A 976 -37.92 -13.77 21.54
N ILE A 977 -37.56 -13.87 20.26
CA ILE A 977 -36.92 -12.79 19.51
C ILE A 977 -37.94 -11.69 19.19
N ILE A 978 -39.18 -12.04 18.85
CA ILE A 978 -40.25 -11.08 18.51
C ILE A 978 -41.48 -11.22 19.40
N ASN A 979 -42.03 -10.09 19.86
CA ASN A 979 -43.19 -10.04 20.75
C ASN A 979 -44.48 -9.48 20.11
N GLY A 980 -44.38 -8.98 18.86
CA GLY A 980 -45.51 -8.32 18.18
C GLY A 980 -45.86 -6.96 18.82
N TYR A 981 -47.01 -6.42 18.44
CA TYR A 981 -47.56 -5.19 19.00
C TYR A 981 -48.42 -5.48 20.23
N THR A 982 -48.72 -4.44 21.01
CA THR A 982 -49.54 -4.52 22.23
C THR A 982 -50.97 -5.03 21.98
N ASP A 983 -51.45 -4.98 20.74
CA ASP A 983 -52.74 -5.53 20.30
C ASP A 983 -52.70 -7.05 20.00
N GLY A 984 -51.55 -7.70 20.22
CA GLY A 984 -51.36 -9.14 19.99
C GLY A 984 -51.10 -9.53 18.53
N THR A 985 -50.88 -8.56 17.64
CA THR A 985 -50.62 -8.79 16.20
C THR A 985 -49.15 -8.60 15.84
N PHE A 986 -48.71 -9.16 14.71
CA PHE A 986 -47.37 -8.94 14.15
C PHE A 986 -47.33 -7.87 13.07
N LYS A 987 -48.44 -7.64 12.37
CA LYS A 987 -48.60 -6.76 11.20
C LYS A 987 -47.59 -7.10 10.10
N PRO A 988 -47.66 -8.31 9.49
CA PRO A 988 -46.65 -8.81 8.56
C PRO A 988 -46.42 -7.91 7.34
N ASN A 989 -47.46 -7.21 6.88
CA ASN A 989 -47.40 -6.34 5.70
C ASN A 989 -46.97 -4.89 6.02
N ASN A 990 -46.81 -4.54 7.30
CA ASN A 990 -46.29 -3.22 7.66
C ASN A 990 -44.80 -3.14 7.33
N GLN A 991 -44.37 -1.96 6.91
CA GLN A 991 -42.96 -1.62 6.76
C GLN A 991 -42.24 -1.71 8.11
N ILE A 992 -41.03 -2.27 8.12
CA ILE A 992 -40.21 -2.36 9.35
C ILE A 992 -39.42 -1.06 9.56
N SER A 993 -39.52 -0.51 10.76
CA SER A 993 -38.70 0.64 11.18
C SER A 993 -37.29 0.21 11.58
N ARG A 994 -36.34 1.15 11.53
CA ARG A 994 -34.96 0.92 11.99
C ARG A 994 -34.88 0.55 13.48
N ALA A 995 -35.73 1.14 14.32
CA ALA A 995 -35.83 0.78 15.75
C ALA A 995 -36.27 -0.68 15.96
N GLU A 996 -37.27 -1.14 15.20
CA GLU A 996 -37.74 -2.53 15.26
C GLU A 996 -36.65 -3.50 14.80
N MET A 997 -35.96 -3.18 13.71
CA MET A 997 -34.86 -3.97 13.20
C MET A 997 -33.70 -4.07 14.21
N ALA A 998 -33.28 -2.93 14.78
CA ALA A 998 -32.25 -2.90 15.82
C ALA A 998 -32.62 -3.76 17.03
N THR A 999 -33.86 -3.65 17.52
CA THR A 999 -34.32 -4.46 18.66
C THR A 999 -34.31 -5.95 18.36
N ILE A 1000 -34.69 -6.35 17.15
CA ILE A 1000 -34.69 -7.76 16.75
C ILE A 1000 -33.26 -8.31 16.69
N LEU A 1001 -32.33 -7.55 16.10
CA LEU A 1001 -30.94 -7.99 15.94
C LEU A 1001 -30.20 -8.06 17.28
N SER A 1002 -30.37 -7.06 18.16
CA SER A 1002 -29.81 -7.06 19.52
C SER A 1002 -30.24 -8.29 20.32
N LYS A 1003 -31.53 -8.68 20.22
CA LYS A 1003 -32.05 -9.88 20.89
C LYS A 1003 -31.45 -11.18 20.35
N VAL A 1004 -31.32 -11.31 19.03
CA VAL A 1004 -30.69 -12.49 18.41
C VAL A 1004 -29.22 -12.64 18.85
N MET A 1005 -28.55 -11.51 19.04
CA MET A 1005 -27.18 -11.42 19.51
C MET A 1005 -27.05 -11.39 21.05
N ASN A 1006 -28.11 -11.76 21.77
CA ASN A 1006 -28.12 -11.86 23.24
C ASN A 1006 -27.45 -10.65 23.96
N MET A 1007 -27.59 -9.44 23.39
CA MET A 1007 -26.84 -8.28 23.85
C MET A 1007 -27.47 -7.74 25.14
N SER A 1008 -26.66 -7.64 26.19
CA SER A 1008 -27.12 -7.24 27.53
C SER A 1008 -26.42 -5.99 28.09
N ASP A 1009 -25.24 -5.63 27.56
CA ASP A 1009 -24.45 -4.48 28.02
C ASP A 1009 -24.33 -3.42 26.92
N SER A 1010 -24.52 -2.14 27.27
CA SER A 1010 -24.18 -1.00 26.41
C SER A 1010 -23.32 -0.01 27.18
N SER A 1011 -22.45 0.73 26.48
CA SER A 1011 -21.61 1.77 27.09
C SER A 1011 -22.41 2.95 27.67
N GLY A 1012 -23.71 3.06 27.32
CA GLY A 1012 -24.60 4.16 27.69
C GLY A 1012 -24.28 5.49 26.99
N ILE A 1013 -23.23 5.55 26.16
CA ILE A 1013 -22.84 6.75 25.41
C ILE A 1013 -23.50 6.69 24.04
N SER A 1014 -24.50 7.53 23.81
CA SER A 1014 -25.18 7.57 22.52
C SER A 1014 -24.34 8.24 21.44
N LYS A 1015 -24.01 7.50 20.37
CA LYS A 1015 -23.39 8.04 19.15
C LYS A 1015 -24.39 8.81 18.26
N PHE A 1016 -25.68 8.76 18.58
CA PHE A 1016 -26.76 9.33 17.78
C PHE A 1016 -27.57 10.36 18.56
N THR A 1017 -27.72 11.55 18.00
CA THR A 1017 -28.38 12.69 18.65
C THR A 1017 -29.90 12.54 18.79
N ASP A 1018 -30.53 11.61 18.05
CA ASP A 1018 -31.98 11.50 17.91
C ASP A 1018 -32.59 10.22 18.51
N ILE A 1019 -31.81 9.43 19.24
CA ILE A 1019 -32.31 8.19 19.84
C ILE A 1019 -32.72 8.33 21.30
N SER A 1020 -32.38 9.44 21.96
CA SER A 1020 -32.74 9.67 23.35
C SER A 1020 -34.26 9.65 23.54
N GLY A 1021 -34.75 8.78 24.41
CA GLY A 1021 -36.18 8.56 24.64
C GLY A 1021 -36.86 7.64 23.61
N SER A 1022 -36.09 7.02 22.71
CA SER A 1022 -36.55 5.91 21.88
C SER A 1022 -36.70 4.65 22.73
N TRP A 1023 -37.78 3.89 22.53
CA TRP A 1023 -37.94 2.59 23.17
C TRP A 1023 -36.89 1.54 22.74
N ALA A 1024 -36.15 1.83 21.66
CA ALA A 1024 -35.08 0.99 21.12
C ALA A 1024 -33.67 1.57 21.40
N GLU A 1025 -33.56 2.61 22.24
CA GLU A 1025 -32.30 3.31 22.52
C GLU A 1025 -31.16 2.35 22.92
N ASP A 1026 -31.41 1.45 23.87
CA ASP A 1026 -30.43 0.47 24.33
C ASP A 1026 -29.97 -0.46 23.18
N ALA A 1027 -30.92 -1.00 22.41
CA ALA A 1027 -30.61 -1.89 21.30
C ALA A 1027 -29.81 -1.18 20.19
N ILE A 1028 -30.10 0.10 19.95
CA ILE A 1028 -29.37 0.90 18.96
C ILE A 1028 -27.94 1.17 19.44
N ASN A 1029 -27.75 1.54 20.71
CA ASN A 1029 -26.42 1.76 21.29
C ASN A 1029 -25.59 0.48 21.25
N GLN A 1030 -26.15 -0.66 21.69
CA GLN A 1030 -25.49 -1.97 21.65
C GLN A 1030 -24.98 -2.31 20.24
N LEU A 1031 -25.85 -2.22 19.24
CA LEU A 1031 -25.46 -2.54 17.87
C LEU A 1031 -24.50 -1.52 17.25
N SER A 1032 -24.53 -0.27 17.70
CA SER A 1032 -23.60 0.77 17.25
C SER A 1032 -22.22 0.63 17.89
N ASP A 1033 -22.17 0.18 19.14
CA ASP A 1033 -20.93 -0.18 19.83
C ASP A 1033 -20.28 -1.41 19.17
N ALA A 1034 -21.09 -2.37 18.71
CA ALA A 1034 -20.64 -3.53 17.94
C ALA A 1034 -20.40 -3.25 16.43
N GLY A 1035 -20.51 -2.01 15.96
CA GLY A 1035 -20.26 -1.65 14.55
C GLY A 1035 -21.30 -2.17 13.53
N ILE A 1036 -22.44 -2.69 14.00
CA ILE A 1036 -23.47 -3.30 13.14
C ILE A 1036 -24.35 -2.24 12.50
N VAL A 1037 -24.68 -1.18 13.23
CA VAL A 1037 -25.53 -0.10 12.74
C VAL A 1037 -24.79 1.23 12.66
N GLY A 1038 -24.97 1.93 11.53
CA GLY A 1038 -24.49 3.30 11.32
C GLY A 1038 -25.64 4.31 11.23
N GLY A 1039 -25.29 5.60 11.29
CA GLY A 1039 -26.23 6.71 11.15
C GLY A 1039 -26.65 6.96 9.69
N LYS A 1040 -27.57 7.90 9.48
CA LYS A 1040 -28.00 8.38 8.15
C LYS A 1040 -27.36 9.73 7.76
N GLY A 1041 -26.27 10.11 8.42
CA GLY A 1041 -25.68 11.46 8.37
C GLY A 1041 -26.02 12.32 9.59
N ASP A 1042 -25.32 13.43 9.78
CA ASP A 1042 -25.52 14.43 10.84
C ASP A 1042 -25.55 13.88 12.29
N GLY A 1043 -24.92 12.73 12.52
CA GLY A 1043 -24.96 12.05 13.82
C GLY A 1043 -26.37 11.57 14.23
N LYS A 1044 -27.23 11.16 13.29
CA LYS A 1044 -28.59 10.65 13.56
C LYS A 1044 -28.78 9.19 13.13
N PHE A 1045 -29.57 8.43 13.87
CA PHE A 1045 -29.96 7.06 13.55
C PHE A 1045 -31.31 6.97 12.81
N ASP A 1046 -32.21 7.92 13.06
CA ASP A 1046 -33.61 7.96 12.58
C ASP A 1046 -34.41 6.68 12.91
N PRO A 1047 -34.73 6.45 14.20
CA PRO A 1047 -35.34 5.21 14.66
C PRO A 1047 -36.73 4.94 14.07
N LYS A 1048 -37.45 5.98 13.63
CA LYS A 1048 -38.81 5.87 13.08
C LYS A 1048 -38.82 5.61 11.57
N SER A 1049 -37.72 5.87 10.87
CA SER A 1049 -37.69 5.66 9.43
C SER A 1049 -37.75 4.18 9.04
N THR A 1050 -38.39 3.93 7.90
CA THR A 1050 -38.45 2.61 7.30
C THR A 1050 -37.12 2.20 6.69
N ALA A 1051 -36.69 0.98 7.00
CA ALA A 1051 -35.50 0.34 6.45
C ALA A 1051 -35.64 0.01 4.96
N SER A 1052 -34.59 0.30 4.18
CA SER A 1052 -34.44 -0.20 2.82
C SER A 1052 -33.98 -1.66 2.80
N ARG A 1053 -34.06 -2.27 1.62
CA ARG A 1053 -33.61 -3.63 1.37
C ARG A 1053 -32.10 -3.77 1.50
N ALA A 1054 -31.35 -2.78 1.01
CA ALA A 1054 -29.90 -2.68 1.17
C ALA A 1054 -29.49 -2.53 2.65
N GLU A 1055 -30.17 -1.66 3.42
CA GLU A 1055 -29.93 -1.50 4.86
C GLU A 1055 -30.17 -2.81 5.62
N SER A 1056 -31.28 -3.49 5.32
CA SER A 1056 -31.66 -4.74 5.98
C SER A 1056 -30.64 -5.85 5.76
N VAL A 1057 -30.16 -6.01 4.52
CA VAL A 1057 -29.15 -7.01 4.19
C VAL A 1057 -27.82 -6.68 4.84
N THR A 1058 -27.37 -5.42 4.73
CA THR A 1058 -26.07 -5.01 5.27
C THR A 1058 -25.99 -5.21 6.77
N MET A 1059 -27.06 -4.89 7.52
CA MET A 1059 -27.10 -5.14 8.96
C MET A 1059 -27.05 -6.63 9.29
N ILE A 1060 -27.76 -7.49 8.55
CA ILE A 1060 -27.70 -8.96 8.76
C ILE A 1060 -26.30 -9.50 8.46
N ILE A 1061 -25.64 -9.03 7.40
CA ILE A 1061 -24.27 -9.47 7.10
C ILE A 1061 -23.28 -8.96 8.15
N ARG A 1062 -23.43 -7.75 8.66
CA ARG A 1062 -22.60 -7.25 9.77
C ARG A 1062 -22.77 -8.09 11.04
N VAL A 1063 -24.00 -8.50 11.36
CA VAL A 1063 -24.27 -9.44 12.46
C VAL A 1063 -23.51 -10.74 12.28
N LEU A 1064 -23.52 -11.31 11.07
CA LEU A 1064 -22.76 -12.52 10.74
C LEU A 1064 -21.25 -12.28 10.86
N ASN A 1065 -20.75 -11.16 10.35
CA ASN A 1065 -19.32 -10.82 10.34
C ASN A 1065 -18.76 -10.67 11.75
N VAL A 1066 -19.45 -9.93 12.62
CA VAL A 1066 -19.07 -9.71 14.02
C VAL A 1066 -19.06 -11.01 14.82
N ASN A 1067 -20.02 -11.91 14.58
CA ASN A 1067 -20.17 -13.13 15.39
C ASN A 1067 -19.30 -14.31 14.95
N LEU A 1068 -18.86 -14.30 13.69
CA LEU A 1068 -18.14 -15.43 13.09
C LEU A 1068 -16.65 -15.13 12.90
N ASP A 1069 -16.22 -13.91 13.23
CA ASP A 1069 -14.85 -13.40 13.07
C ASP A 1069 -14.28 -13.65 11.66
N LEU A 1070 -15.08 -13.31 10.65
CA LEU A 1070 -14.78 -13.69 9.27
C LEU A 1070 -13.94 -12.64 8.51
N GLY A 1071 -13.66 -11.48 9.12
CA GLY A 1071 -12.87 -10.42 8.50
C GLY A 1071 -13.44 -9.91 7.15
N ILE A 1072 -14.75 -10.07 6.91
CA ILE A 1072 -15.37 -9.72 5.63
C ILE A 1072 -15.43 -8.19 5.52
N LYS A 1073 -14.75 -7.62 4.50
CA LYS A 1073 -14.88 -6.20 4.11
C LYS A 1073 -16.23 -6.01 3.41
N LEU A 1074 -17.16 -5.25 4.01
CA LEU A 1074 -18.53 -5.01 3.50
C LEU A 1074 -18.72 -3.64 2.90
#